data_AF-A0A2V7Y948-F1
#
_entry.id   AF-A0A2V7Y948-F1
#
_cell.length_a   1.000
_cell.length_b   1.000
_cell.length_c   1.000
_cell.angle_alpha   90.00
_cell.angle_beta   90.00
_cell.angle_gamma   90.00
#
_symmetry.space_group_name_H-M   'P 1'
#
loop_
_entity.id
_entity.type
_entity.pdbx_description
1 polymer ?
#
loop_
_entity_poly.entity_id
_entity_poly.type
_entity_poly.pdbx_seq_one_letter_code
_entity_poly.pdbx_strand_id
1 'polypeptide(L)'
;MTNKPTAGDQEPASDDILAAERVVMHIERLIQDGHVKPGDRLPAERELARQIKVSRPSVRAGLRSLAAVGILESRHGAGSFITAGPPRLSTGPLNLSDVGRGRGHVRLAPGAPGLPRARRALPPRGRAGLAQPRAGRAGGDGLDHGLRTAAAHRGAGARPQGVGRDAPPHLRRHPRPRRRARAARDERAPRPGAHGPGLGGGLRAGGTGRRRPATGEPMKITGVRARDIRFPTSRTLDGSDALNVGDYSATYVTVETDGGGEGHGLTFTNGRGNELTVAAVEALKFHVVGLSLDEIKADMRGLYRRLTVDPQLRWLGPEKGILHMATGALLNAVWDLWAKAEKKPLWKLLVDLTPEQLVGAIDFSYLTDAMTPEQAVEILRRREPTRAAREAEMRAKGYPAYTTSTGWLGYSDEKVRRLCQEAVAAGWTHIKMKVGQDLETNRRRAGIIRSIIGPKRKLMMDANQCWDVGEAVRQMRSLAEFDPWWIEEPTSPDDVVGHAAIAKAVAPIRVATGEACQNRVIFKQLLQAGAIGFCQVDSCRVGGVNEVVSIILLAARFGVPVCPHAGGVGLCEYVQHLAIFDYIAVSASLEDRVCEYVDHLHEHFVDPVRIVDGRYAAPLAPGYSITMKPESLDAYEYPGGREWRSVAASGSAARAY
;
A
#
# COMPACT_ATOMS: atom_id res chain seq x y z
N MET A 1 -8.75 61.56 -10.28
CA MET A 1 -7.50 61.11 -9.63
C MET A 1 -7.50 59.59 -9.61
N THR A 2 -6.47 58.96 -10.15
CA THR A 2 -6.35 57.50 -10.28
C THR A 2 -5.65 56.91 -9.06
N ASN A 3 -6.26 55.92 -8.41
CA ASN A 3 -5.62 55.22 -7.29
C ASN A 3 -4.99 53.91 -7.79
N LYS A 4 -3.67 53.77 -7.60
CA LYS A 4 -2.92 52.52 -7.89
C LYS A 4 -3.16 51.51 -6.76
N PRO A 5 -3.27 50.20 -7.06
CA PRO A 5 -3.06 49.16 -6.05
C PRO A 5 -1.60 49.14 -5.60
N THR A 6 -1.37 48.93 -4.30
CA THR A 6 -0.06 48.73 -3.69
C THR A 6 0.50 47.34 -4.00
N ALA A 7 1.82 47.23 -4.13
CA ALA A 7 2.49 45.95 -4.34
C ALA A 7 2.53 45.13 -3.04
N GLY A 8 1.99 43.91 -3.09
CA GLY A 8 2.04 42.91 -2.02
C GLY A 8 1.33 41.64 -2.48
N ASP A 9 2.07 40.53 -2.48
CA ASP A 9 1.60 39.14 -2.65
C ASP A 9 0.59 38.88 -3.78
N GLN A 10 1.08 38.90 -5.02
CA GLN A 10 0.53 38.09 -6.10
C GLN A 10 1.23 36.73 -6.09
N GLU A 11 0.47 35.63 -6.15
CA GLU A 11 1.02 34.32 -6.48
C GLU A 11 1.75 34.39 -7.83
N PRO A 12 2.93 33.75 -7.98
CA PRO A 12 3.65 33.78 -9.24
C PRO A 12 2.80 33.11 -10.33
N ALA A 13 2.63 33.79 -11.47
CA ALA A 13 1.92 33.24 -12.61
C ALA A 13 2.55 31.90 -13.05
N SER A 14 1.74 31.01 -13.63
CA SER A 14 2.16 29.67 -14.11
C SER A 14 3.45 29.71 -14.92
N ASP A 15 3.60 30.71 -15.77
CA ASP A 15 4.75 30.90 -16.65
C ASP A 15 6.05 31.22 -15.90
N ASP A 16 5.96 31.88 -14.74
CA ASP A 16 7.10 32.22 -13.89
C ASP A 16 7.56 31.03 -13.03
N ILE A 17 6.63 30.15 -12.62
CA ILE A 17 6.94 28.85 -12.00
C ILE A 17 7.69 27.98 -13.01
N LEU A 18 7.12 27.77 -14.20
CA LEU A 18 7.76 27.05 -15.31
C LEU A 18 9.11 27.67 -15.71
N ALA A 19 9.26 29.00 -15.64
CA ALA A 19 10.53 29.67 -15.90
C ALA A 19 11.58 29.47 -14.79
N ALA A 20 11.16 29.34 -13.53
CA ALA A 20 12.05 29.01 -12.41
C ALA A 20 12.55 27.57 -12.50
N GLU A 21 11.69 26.62 -12.87
CA GLU A 21 12.05 25.21 -13.09
C GLU A 21 13.10 25.06 -14.21
N ARG A 22 12.95 25.78 -15.33
CA ARG A 22 13.98 25.80 -16.38
C ARG A 22 15.37 26.23 -15.88
N VAL A 23 15.43 27.07 -14.84
CA VAL A 23 16.69 27.51 -14.24
C VAL A 23 17.29 26.43 -13.34
N VAL A 24 16.46 25.75 -12.56
CA VAL A 24 16.85 24.58 -11.74
C VAL A 24 17.45 23.50 -12.66
N MET A 25 16.69 23.06 -13.67
CA MET A 25 17.12 22.03 -14.62
C MET A 25 18.40 22.38 -15.39
N HIS A 26 18.64 23.67 -15.68
CA HIS A 26 19.85 24.11 -16.38
C HIS A 26 21.09 24.01 -15.49
N ILE A 27 20.99 24.42 -14.23
CA ILE A 27 22.12 24.36 -13.28
C ILE A 27 22.43 22.92 -12.89
N GLU A 28 21.41 22.09 -12.66
CA GLU A 28 21.58 20.65 -12.44
C GLU A 28 22.27 19.96 -13.62
N ARG A 29 21.94 20.35 -14.85
CA ARG A 29 22.62 19.86 -16.06
C ARG A 29 24.09 20.28 -16.10
N LEU A 30 24.42 21.53 -15.78
CA LEU A 30 25.82 21.97 -15.72
C LEU A 30 26.64 21.20 -14.67
N ILE A 31 26.02 20.77 -13.57
CA ILE A 31 26.64 19.89 -12.56
C ILE A 31 26.78 18.46 -13.10
N GLN A 32 25.71 17.90 -13.68
CA GLN A 32 25.68 16.53 -14.22
C GLN A 32 26.69 16.33 -15.36
N ASP A 33 26.81 17.31 -16.25
CA ASP A 33 27.73 17.29 -17.39
C ASP A 33 29.19 17.65 -16.99
N GLY A 34 29.44 17.91 -15.69
CA GLY A 34 30.77 18.23 -15.15
C GLY A 34 31.31 19.62 -15.51
N HIS A 35 30.47 20.50 -16.05
CA HIS A 35 30.84 21.87 -16.41
C HIS A 35 31.02 22.78 -15.18
N VAL A 36 30.40 22.45 -14.04
CA VAL A 36 30.66 23.06 -12.74
C VAL A 36 30.71 21.99 -11.65
N LYS A 37 31.61 22.16 -10.66
CA LYS A 37 31.85 21.21 -9.55
C LYS A 37 31.75 21.92 -8.18
N PRO A 38 31.66 21.18 -7.06
CA PRO A 38 31.64 21.77 -5.72
C PRO A 38 32.78 22.77 -5.48
N GLY A 39 32.43 23.98 -5.05
CA GLY A 39 33.34 25.12 -4.89
C GLY A 39 33.34 26.11 -6.06
N ASP A 40 32.85 25.74 -7.24
CA ASP A 40 32.79 26.64 -8.40
C ASP A 40 31.69 27.70 -8.23
N ARG A 41 31.92 28.87 -8.83
CA ARG A 41 31.00 30.00 -8.83
C ARG A 41 30.11 29.97 -10.07
N LEU A 42 28.79 30.10 -9.88
CA LEU A 42 27.85 30.25 -10.99
C LEU A 42 27.98 31.63 -11.68
N PRO A 43 27.64 31.73 -12.98
CA PRO A 43 27.51 33.00 -13.68
C PRO A 43 26.51 33.94 -12.97
N ALA A 44 26.65 35.25 -13.19
CA ALA A 44 25.76 36.22 -12.55
C ALA A 44 24.29 36.08 -13.01
N GLU A 45 23.31 36.47 -12.19
CA GLU A 45 21.87 36.38 -12.51
C GLU A 45 21.52 36.91 -13.92
N ARG A 46 22.15 38.02 -14.34
CA ARG A 46 21.93 38.68 -15.64
C ARG A 46 22.44 37.85 -16.84
N GLU A 47 23.42 36.99 -16.60
CA GLU A 47 24.01 36.11 -17.60
C GLU A 47 23.25 34.80 -17.70
N LEU A 48 22.93 34.16 -16.57
CA LEU A 48 22.01 33.01 -16.51
C LEU A 48 20.66 33.34 -17.16
N ALA A 49 20.08 34.51 -16.88
CA ALA A 49 18.83 34.95 -17.51
C ALA A 49 18.91 35.00 -19.04
N ARG A 50 20.07 35.38 -19.59
CA ARG A 50 20.31 35.47 -21.04
C ARG A 50 20.55 34.09 -21.67
N GLN A 51 21.33 33.24 -21.00
CA GLN A 51 21.63 31.88 -21.45
C GLN A 51 20.37 31.00 -21.49
N ILE A 52 19.53 31.10 -20.46
CA ILE A 52 18.33 30.26 -20.25
C ILE A 52 17.07 30.88 -20.89
N LYS A 53 17.16 32.14 -21.36
CA LYS A 53 16.04 32.94 -21.93
C LYS A 53 14.85 33.01 -20.96
N VAL A 54 15.10 33.56 -19.78
CA VAL A 54 14.13 33.72 -18.67
C VAL A 54 14.24 35.12 -18.05
N SER A 55 13.26 35.52 -17.24
CA SER A 55 13.34 36.75 -16.47
C SER A 55 14.35 36.63 -15.32
N ARG A 56 14.94 37.75 -14.87
CA ARG A 56 15.81 37.77 -13.67
C ARG A 56 15.06 37.34 -12.39
N PRO A 57 13.79 37.72 -12.16
CA PRO A 57 12.96 37.14 -11.10
C PRO A 57 12.93 35.60 -11.13
N SER A 58 12.67 34.97 -12.28
CA SER A 58 12.60 33.51 -12.39
C SER A 58 13.97 32.85 -12.12
N VAL A 59 15.10 33.48 -12.51
CA VAL A 59 16.45 33.05 -12.10
C VAL A 59 16.61 33.08 -10.59
N ARG A 60 16.18 34.16 -9.93
CA ARG A 60 16.28 34.29 -8.47
C ARG A 60 15.32 33.35 -7.71
N ALA A 61 14.23 32.92 -8.34
CA ALA A 61 13.37 31.86 -7.80
C ALA A 61 14.12 30.51 -7.86
N GLY A 62 14.58 30.08 -9.04
CA GLY A 62 15.29 28.80 -9.20
C GLY A 62 16.58 28.70 -8.36
N LEU A 63 17.37 29.77 -8.27
CA LEU A 63 18.56 29.83 -7.39
C LEU A 63 18.20 29.71 -5.90
N ARG A 64 17.04 30.23 -5.46
CA ARG A 64 16.57 30.10 -4.08
C ARG A 64 16.10 28.67 -3.79
N SER A 65 15.40 28.01 -4.72
CA SER A 65 15.03 26.60 -4.58
C SER A 65 16.26 25.71 -4.43
N LEU A 66 17.26 25.88 -5.29
CA LEU A 66 18.54 25.14 -5.23
C LEU A 66 19.35 25.43 -3.95
N ALA A 67 19.25 26.63 -3.39
CA ALA A 67 19.87 26.95 -2.10
C ALA A 67 19.11 26.31 -0.92
N ALA A 68 17.77 26.22 -0.99
CA ALA A 68 16.95 25.61 0.05
C ALA A 68 17.19 24.10 0.20
N VAL A 69 17.45 23.39 -0.90
CA VAL A 69 17.86 21.97 -0.89
C VAL A 69 19.37 21.77 -0.66
N GLY A 70 20.11 22.84 -0.38
CA GLY A 70 21.54 22.77 -0.07
C GLY A 70 22.43 22.38 -1.25
N ILE A 71 22.01 22.61 -2.50
CA ILE A 71 22.87 22.45 -3.69
C ILE A 71 23.73 23.70 -3.90
N LEU A 72 23.21 24.89 -3.58
CA LEU A 72 23.93 26.17 -3.71
C LEU A 72 24.14 26.90 -2.38
N GLU A 73 25.28 27.57 -2.25
CA GLU A 73 25.55 28.55 -1.20
C GLU A 73 25.59 29.96 -1.80
N SER A 74 24.73 30.86 -1.35
CA SER A 74 24.75 32.28 -1.77
C SER A 74 25.58 33.12 -0.80
N ARG A 75 26.69 33.67 -1.27
CA ARG A 75 27.59 34.53 -0.49
C ARG A 75 27.40 36.00 -0.88
N HIS A 76 27.03 36.84 0.09
CA HIS A 76 26.76 38.25 -0.14
C HIS A 76 27.97 38.96 -0.77
N GLY A 77 27.75 39.71 -1.86
CA GLY A 77 28.82 40.36 -2.66
C GLY A 77 29.67 39.41 -3.51
N ALA A 78 29.73 38.11 -3.21
CA ALA A 78 30.60 37.13 -3.88
C ALA A 78 29.89 36.21 -4.89
N GLY A 79 28.56 36.10 -4.85
CA GLY A 79 27.76 35.29 -5.80
C GLY A 79 27.28 33.95 -5.24
N SER A 80 26.73 33.10 -6.12
CA SER A 80 26.27 31.75 -5.77
C SER A 80 27.32 30.70 -6.14
N PHE A 81 27.56 29.74 -5.26
CA PHE A 81 28.57 28.69 -5.40
C PHE A 81 27.95 27.31 -5.31
N ILE A 82 28.45 26.35 -6.09
CA ILE A 82 28.07 24.93 -5.99
C ILE A 82 28.61 24.36 -4.67
N THR A 83 27.78 23.64 -3.93
CA THR A 83 28.22 22.92 -2.71
C THR A 83 28.52 21.44 -3.01
N ALA A 84 28.98 20.69 -2.01
CA ALA A 84 29.12 19.23 -2.13
C ALA A 84 27.77 18.47 -2.00
N GLY A 85 26.64 19.18 -1.94
CA GLY A 85 25.32 18.63 -1.62
C GLY A 85 25.09 18.43 -0.12
N PRO A 86 23.88 17.98 0.28
CA PRO A 86 23.57 17.65 1.67
C PRO A 86 24.45 16.51 2.20
N PRO A 87 24.79 16.50 3.50
CA PRO A 87 25.71 15.52 4.06
C PRO A 87 25.15 14.10 3.99
N ARG A 88 25.88 13.20 3.32
CA ARG A 88 25.57 11.77 3.32
C ARG A 88 25.94 11.16 4.67
N LEU A 89 25.03 10.39 5.27
CA LEU A 89 25.34 9.54 6.41
C LEU A 89 26.32 8.44 5.96
N SER A 90 27.41 8.25 6.71
CA SER A 90 28.37 7.18 6.46
C SER A 90 27.77 5.83 6.84
N THR A 91 27.94 4.82 5.99
CA THR A 91 27.52 3.43 6.24
C THR A 91 28.57 2.61 7.02
N GLY A 92 29.66 3.24 7.48
CA GLY A 92 30.63 2.60 8.37
C GLY A 92 30.13 2.53 9.83
N PRO A 93 30.58 1.53 10.62
CA PRO A 93 30.25 1.45 12.04
C PRO A 93 30.77 2.69 12.79
N LEU A 94 29.93 3.27 13.64
CA LEU A 94 30.29 4.41 14.49
C LEU A 94 31.30 3.97 15.56
N ASN A 95 32.58 4.28 15.35
CA ASN A 95 33.62 4.09 16.37
C ASN A 95 33.42 5.08 17.52
N LEU A 96 33.01 4.56 18.68
CA LEU A 96 32.73 5.35 19.88
C LEU A 96 33.94 6.14 20.41
N SER A 97 35.16 5.81 19.97
CA SER A 97 36.40 6.55 20.25
C SER A 97 36.37 8.00 19.74
N ASP A 98 35.63 8.28 18.67
CA ASP A 98 35.67 9.59 18.00
C ASP A 98 34.75 10.63 18.68
N VAL A 99 33.86 10.18 19.57
CA VAL A 99 33.00 11.05 20.40
C VAL A 99 33.81 11.74 21.51
N GLY A 100 35.01 11.24 21.82
CA GLY A 100 35.84 11.62 22.97
C GLY A 100 36.71 12.87 22.83
N ARG A 101 36.39 13.86 21.98
CA ARG A 101 37.09 15.18 21.95
C ARG A 101 36.26 16.27 21.25
N GLY A 102 35.54 17.06 22.05
CA GLY A 102 34.77 18.20 21.54
C GLY A 102 35.63 19.31 20.92
N ARG A 103 35.73 19.35 19.59
CA ARG A 103 35.93 20.53 18.72
C ARG A 103 35.74 20.08 17.27
N GLY A 104 34.74 20.63 16.59
CA GLY A 104 34.41 20.21 15.23
C GLY A 104 35.51 20.56 14.22
N HIS A 105 35.97 19.55 13.47
CA HIS A 105 36.42 19.62 12.09
C HIS A 105 36.63 18.17 11.61
N VAL A 106 35.73 17.66 10.76
CA VAL A 106 35.93 16.35 10.10
C VAL A 106 37.10 16.49 9.13
N ARG A 107 38.12 15.64 9.27
CA ARG A 107 39.25 15.58 8.33
C ARG A 107 38.86 14.75 7.11
N LEU A 108 39.16 15.28 5.93
CA LEU A 108 39.26 14.48 4.70
C LEU A 108 40.54 13.61 4.77
N ALA A 109 40.46 12.39 4.24
CA ALA A 109 41.62 11.50 4.11
C ALA A 109 42.57 11.99 2.99
N PRO A 110 43.91 11.84 3.13
CA PRO A 110 44.86 12.47 2.23
C PRO A 110 45.27 11.59 1.03
N GLY A 111 45.51 12.23 -0.12
CA GLY A 111 46.20 11.65 -1.27
C GLY A 111 47.12 12.67 -1.96
N ALA A 112 48.42 12.34 -2.03
CA ALA A 112 49.49 13.05 -2.75
C ALA A 112 49.95 14.46 -2.22
N PRO A 113 51.19 14.91 -2.52
CA PRO A 113 51.96 15.75 -1.58
C PRO A 113 52.28 17.20 -2.04
N GLY A 114 52.56 18.11 -1.09
CA GLY A 114 53.29 19.36 -1.39
C GLY A 114 53.17 20.55 -0.43
N LEU A 115 54.08 20.64 0.57
CA LEU A 115 54.61 21.89 1.18
C LEU A 115 53.58 22.83 1.90
N PRO A 116 53.99 23.95 2.55
CA PRO A 116 54.24 23.91 3.99
C PRO A 116 53.34 24.84 4.86
N ARG A 117 53.40 24.61 6.18
CA ARG A 117 52.59 25.28 7.22
C ARG A 117 52.85 26.79 7.36
N ALA A 118 51.79 27.55 7.62
CA ALA A 118 51.84 28.84 8.35
C ALA A 118 51.12 28.73 9.71
N ARG A 119 51.54 29.54 10.70
CA ARG A 119 51.12 29.47 12.12
C ARG A 119 50.18 30.63 12.53
N ARG A 120 49.65 30.52 13.76
CA ARG A 120 48.97 31.54 14.60
C ARG A 120 47.50 31.86 14.27
N ALA A 121 46.66 32.30 15.20
CA ALA A 121 46.61 32.11 16.67
C ALA A 121 45.24 32.63 17.16
N LEU A 122 44.62 32.01 18.18
CA LEU A 122 43.45 32.56 18.87
C LEU A 122 43.79 32.89 20.33
N PRO A 123 43.39 34.07 20.85
CA PRO A 123 43.15 34.30 22.28
C PRO A 123 41.71 33.88 22.69
N PRO A 124 41.39 33.80 24.00
CA PRO A 124 40.33 32.89 24.46
C PRO A 124 39.11 33.52 25.17
N ARG A 125 37.98 32.81 25.05
CA ARG A 125 36.92 32.52 26.07
C ARG A 125 36.46 33.62 27.05
N GLY A 126 35.15 33.87 27.03
CA GLY A 126 34.33 34.25 28.20
C GLY A 126 33.36 33.13 28.61
N ARG A 127 33.04 33.00 29.91
CA ARG A 127 32.09 32.03 30.51
C ARG A 127 30.89 32.75 31.14
N ALA A 128 29.68 32.27 30.90
CA ALA A 128 28.49 32.29 31.78
C ALA A 128 27.34 31.58 31.01
N GLY A 129 26.31 30.97 31.60
CA GLY A 129 25.98 30.69 33.00
C GLY A 129 24.59 30.03 33.03
N LEU A 130 24.38 29.00 33.86
CA LEU A 130 23.10 28.26 33.93
C LEU A 130 22.06 29.02 34.77
N ALA A 131 20.80 29.10 34.31
CA ALA A 131 19.63 29.32 35.18
C ALA A 131 18.29 28.93 34.52
N GLN A 132 17.58 28.01 35.19
CA GLN A 132 16.11 27.86 35.27
C GLN A 132 15.82 27.52 36.76
N PRO A 133 14.57 27.49 37.27
CA PRO A 133 13.26 27.74 36.64
C PRO A 133 12.40 28.77 37.43
N ARG A 134 11.13 28.97 37.04
CA ARG A 134 10.01 29.13 38.01
C ARG A 134 8.64 28.92 37.35
N ALA A 135 7.72 28.33 38.12
CA ALA A 135 6.32 28.14 37.78
C ALA A 135 5.43 29.19 38.49
N GLY A 136 4.22 29.41 37.98
CA GLY A 136 3.20 30.26 38.62
C GLY A 136 1.79 29.66 38.47
N ARG A 137 1.03 29.67 39.57
CA ARG A 137 -0.40 29.30 39.66
C ARG A 137 -1.19 30.47 40.25
N ALA A 138 -2.36 30.75 39.68
CA ALA A 138 -3.60 31.36 40.23
C ALA A 138 -4.44 31.75 38.99
N GLY A 139 -5.74 31.44 38.86
CA GLY A 139 -6.86 31.80 39.73
C GLY A 139 -7.50 33.09 39.15
N GLY A 140 -8.81 33.27 39.04
CA GLY A 140 -10.00 32.47 39.36
C GLY A 140 -11.25 33.25 38.87
N ASP A 141 -12.44 32.68 39.08
CA ASP A 141 -13.77 33.29 38.81
C ASP A 141 -14.09 33.63 37.33
N GLY A 142 -15.31 33.49 36.81
CA GLY A 142 -16.58 33.06 37.41
C GLY A 142 -17.72 33.89 36.80
N LEU A 143 -18.83 33.26 36.37
CA LEU A 143 -20.16 33.88 36.21
C LEU A 143 -21.18 32.80 35.79
N ASP A 144 -22.25 32.67 36.56
CA ASP A 144 -23.41 31.79 36.32
C ASP A 144 -24.67 32.65 36.26
N HIS A 145 -25.49 32.48 35.22
CA HIS A 145 -26.85 33.01 35.11
C HIS A 145 -27.67 32.15 34.15
N GLY A 146 -28.68 31.45 34.68
CA GLY A 146 -29.59 30.61 33.90
C GLY A 146 -31.01 31.18 33.78
N LEU A 147 -31.79 30.62 32.85
CA LEU A 147 -33.26 30.67 32.71
C LEU A 147 -33.63 29.53 31.73
N ARG A 148 -34.10 28.36 32.17
CA ARG A 148 -35.48 27.95 32.49
C ARG A 148 -36.53 28.03 31.35
N THR A 149 -37.08 26.83 31.06
CA THR A 149 -38.48 26.48 30.72
C THR A 149 -39.14 26.86 29.38
N ALA A 150 -39.39 25.85 28.52
CA ALA A 150 -40.72 25.32 28.10
C ALA A 150 -40.49 24.32 26.92
N ALA A 151 -40.87 23.03 26.94
CA ALA A 151 -42.23 22.46 26.91
C ALA A 151 -43.10 23.01 25.74
N ALA A 152 -43.87 22.27 24.96
CA ALA A 152 -44.09 20.84 24.69
C ALA A 152 -45.26 20.82 23.68
N HIS A 153 -45.32 19.90 22.70
CA HIS A 153 -46.56 19.65 21.95
C HIS A 153 -46.85 18.17 21.81
N ARG A 154 -48.09 17.79 22.16
CA ARG A 154 -48.69 16.46 21.98
C ARG A 154 -49.68 16.48 20.82
N GLY A 155 -49.92 15.31 20.23
CA GLY A 155 -50.96 15.03 19.21
C GLY A 155 -50.49 13.85 18.35
N ALA A 156 -50.79 12.57 18.60
CA ALA A 156 -52.01 11.86 19.02
C ALA A 156 -53.00 11.58 17.86
N GLY A 157 -53.27 10.29 17.61
CA GLY A 157 -54.17 9.78 16.56
C GLY A 157 -53.44 9.35 15.28
N ALA A 158 -53.68 8.18 14.66
CA ALA A 158 -54.52 7.06 15.07
C ALA A 158 -54.02 5.73 14.45
N ARG A 159 -54.40 4.59 15.05
CA ARG A 159 -54.32 3.25 14.41
C ARG A 159 -55.47 3.10 13.41
N PRO A 160 -55.39 2.13 12.50
CA PRO A 160 -56.26 0.97 12.69
C PRO A 160 -55.53 -0.38 12.74
N GLN A 161 -56.20 -1.38 13.31
CA GLN A 161 -55.83 -2.79 13.27
C GLN A 161 -56.50 -3.46 12.05
N GLY A 162 -56.01 -4.61 11.56
CA GLY A 162 -56.87 -5.47 10.72
C GLY A 162 -56.19 -6.52 9.81
N VAL A 163 -55.84 -7.66 10.39
CA VAL A 163 -56.01 -9.06 9.88
C VAL A 163 -55.97 -9.36 8.36
N GLY A 164 -55.12 -10.32 7.97
CA GLY A 164 -55.11 -11.04 6.68
C GLY A 164 -53.67 -11.47 6.35
N ARG A 165 -53.16 -12.68 6.60
CA ARG A 165 -53.60 -14.00 6.08
C ARG A 165 -53.98 -13.93 4.60
N ASP A 166 -53.04 -14.29 3.70
CA ASP A 166 -53.12 -15.58 2.99
C ASP A 166 -51.96 -15.82 2.01
N ALA A 167 -51.47 -17.06 2.04
CA ALA A 167 -50.73 -17.75 0.98
C ALA A 167 -50.79 -19.27 1.29
N PRO A 168 -50.69 -20.19 0.32
CA PRO A 168 -50.80 -20.08 -1.14
C PRO A 168 -51.92 -21.01 -1.69
N PRO A 169 -52.01 -21.20 -3.02
CA PRO A 169 -51.93 -22.59 -3.53
C PRO A 169 -51.15 -22.67 -4.89
N HIS A 170 -50.71 -23.80 -5.46
CA HIS A 170 -51.05 -25.23 -5.29
C HIS A 170 -49.81 -26.16 -5.38
N LEU A 171 -49.95 -27.38 -4.86
CA LEU A 171 -49.05 -28.51 -5.15
C LEU A 171 -49.28 -29.09 -6.56
N ARG A 172 -48.22 -29.65 -7.17
CA ARG A 172 -48.30 -30.94 -7.87
C ARG A 172 -47.16 -31.87 -7.44
N ARG A 173 -47.47 -33.16 -7.31
CA ARG A 173 -46.60 -34.21 -6.72
C ARG A 173 -46.05 -35.16 -7.79
N HIS A 174 -44.76 -35.50 -7.69
CA HIS A 174 -44.18 -36.85 -7.91
C HIS A 174 -44.28 -37.52 -9.31
N PRO A 175 -43.50 -38.60 -9.63
CA PRO A 175 -42.82 -39.55 -8.73
C PRO A 175 -41.35 -39.92 -9.02
N ARG A 176 -40.78 -40.69 -8.07
CA ARG A 176 -39.51 -41.46 -8.19
C ARG A 176 -39.74 -42.80 -8.91
N PRO A 177 -38.67 -43.42 -9.44
CA PRO A 177 -38.33 -44.82 -9.15
C PRO A 177 -36.90 -44.92 -8.57
N ARG A 178 -36.62 -45.58 -7.43
CA ARG A 178 -36.63 -47.02 -7.06
C ARG A 178 -35.21 -47.61 -7.03
N ARG A 179 -34.87 -48.31 -5.93
CA ARG A 179 -33.60 -49.00 -5.66
C ARG A 179 -33.50 -50.37 -6.36
N ARG A 180 -32.27 -50.79 -6.67
CA ARG A 180 -31.69 -52.15 -6.47
C ARG A 180 -30.22 -51.93 -6.00
N ALA A 181 -29.70 -52.46 -4.88
CA ALA A 181 -29.38 -53.87 -4.53
C ALA A 181 -28.34 -54.48 -5.50
N ARG A 182 -27.24 -55.16 -5.14
CA ARG A 182 -26.52 -55.55 -3.89
C ARG A 182 -25.30 -56.41 -4.35
N ALA A 183 -24.32 -56.65 -3.44
CA ALA A 183 -23.10 -57.52 -3.59
C ALA A 183 -22.00 -56.96 -4.53
N ALA A 184 -20.71 -57.37 -4.47
CA ALA A 184 -19.94 -58.25 -3.55
C ALA A 184 -18.55 -57.58 -3.27
N ARG A 185 -17.89 -57.69 -2.09
CA ARG A 185 -16.95 -58.70 -1.52
C ARG A 185 -15.62 -58.95 -2.27
N ASP A 186 -14.54 -58.80 -1.49
CA ASP A 186 -13.18 -59.37 -1.59
C ASP A 186 -12.36 -59.06 -2.87
N GLU A 187 -11.02 -59.00 -2.90
CA GLU A 187 -10.00 -59.66 -2.06
C GLU A 187 -8.85 -58.72 -1.59
N ARG A 188 -7.95 -59.25 -0.75
CA ARG A 188 -6.75 -58.59 -0.22
C ARG A 188 -5.45 -59.21 -0.76
N ALA A 189 -4.38 -58.40 -0.68
CA ALA A 189 -2.97 -58.81 -0.51
C ALA A 189 -2.21 -59.27 -1.79
N PRO A 190 -0.85 -59.40 -1.76
CA PRO A 190 0.08 -59.09 -0.66
C PRO A 190 1.26 -58.15 -1.01
N ARG A 191 1.99 -57.72 0.04
CA ARG A 191 3.37 -57.22 -0.06
C ARG A 191 4.34 -58.42 -0.13
N PRO A 192 5.53 -58.26 -0.74
CA PRO A 192 6.72 -59.03 -0.34
C PRO A 192 7.71 -58.15 0.43
N GLY A 193 8.57 -58.77 1.24
CA GLY A 193 9.64 -58.08 1.95
C GLY A 193 10.91 -58.93 2.08
N ALA A 194 12.03 -58.21 2.04
CA ALA A 194 13.31 -58.47 2.72
C ALA A 194 14.30 -59.58 2.24
N HIS A 195 15.56 -59.15 2.29
CA HIS A 195 16.84 -59.89 2.43
C HIS A 195 17.62 -60.41 1.21
N GLY A 196 18.87 -59.91 1.11
CA GLY A 196 19.97 -60.34 0.24
C GLY A 196 21.15 -59.34 0.38
N PRO A 197 22.36 -59.74 0.82
CA PRO A 197 23.43 -58.80 1.21
C PRO A 197 24.47 -58.51 0.10
N GLY A 198 25.17 -57.36 0.16
CA GLY A 198 26.24 -57.02 -0.80
C GLY A 198 27.07 -55.79 -0.40
N LEU A 199 28.36 -56.03 -0.13
CA LEU A 199 29.42 -55.09 0.27
C LEU A 199 29.71 -53.95 -0.72
N GLY A 200 30.22 -52.80 -0.25
CA GLY A 200 30.84 -51.77 -1.12
C GLY A 200 31.08 -50.42 -0.44
N GLY A 201 32.30 -50.19 0.07
CA GLY A 201 32.64 -49.03 0.91
C GLY A 201 32.82 -47.67 0.20
N GLY A 202 33.01 -46.62 1.02
CA GLY A 202 33.64 -45.37 0.56
C GLY A 202 33.14 -44.07 1.19
N LEU A 203 34.10 -43.27 1.67
CA LEU A 203 34.05 -41.80 1.83
C LEU A 203 33.07 -41.18 2.86
N ARG A 204 33.64 -40.84 4.02
CA ARG A 204 33.08 -39.84 4.93
C ARG A 204 33.25 -38.44 4.33
N ALA A 205 32.15 -37.75 4.04
CA ALA A 205 32.12 -36.30 3.85
C ALA A 205 31.36 -35.64 5.01
N GLY A 206 31.93 -34.59 5.60
CA GLY A 206 31.33 -33.86 6.72
C GLY A 206 30.18 -32.97 6.27
N GLY A 207 28.97 -33.53 6.19
CA GLY A 207 27.75 -32.75 5.97
C GLY A 207 27.25 -32.12 7.27
N THR A 208 27.03 -30.81 7.28
CA THR A 208 26.27 -30.10 8.33
C THR A 208 24.79 -30.47 8.25
N GLY A 209 24.46 -31.66 8.78
CA GLY A 209 23.10 -32.17 8.77
C GLY A 209 22.16 -31.27 9.57
N ARG A 210 21.35 -30.46 8.87
CA ARG A 210 20.14 -29.87 9.45
C ARG A 210 19.30 -31.02 9.99
N ARG A 211 19.15 -31.09 11.32
CA ARG A 211 18.26 -32.05 11.97
C ARG A 211 16.86 -31.85 11.41
N ARG A 212 16.27 -32.90 10.85
CA ARG A 212 14.82 -33.00 10.75
C ARG A 212 14.28 -32.90 12.19
N PRO A 213 13.29 -32.04 12.48
CA PRO A 213 12.68 -31.99 13.81
C PRO A 213 12.18 -33.38 14.21
N ALA A 214 12.31 -33.72 15.48
CA ALA A 214 11.63 -34.89 16.00
C ALA A 214 10.11 -34.66 15.87
N THR A 215 9.34 -35.70 15.53
CA THR A 215 7.89 -35.60 15.38
C THR A 215 7.25 -35.21 16.71
N GLY A 216 6.95 -33.92 16.89
CA GLY A 216 6.38 -33.35 18.12
C GLY A 216 7.03 -32.05 18.61
N GLU A 217 8.18 -31.63 18.08
CA GLU A 217 8.74 -30.31 18.41
C GLU A 217 8.01 -29.20 17.62
N PRO A 218 7.60 -28.09 18.28
CA PRO A 218 6.84 -27.02 17.64
C PRO A 218 7.73 -26.23 16.67
N MET A 219 7.24 -26.03 15.44
CA MET A 219 7.95 -25.32 14.37
C MET A 219 8.37 -23.91 14.82
N LYS A 220 9.68 -23.65 14.90
CA LYS A 220 10.22 -22.42 15.47
C LYS A 220 10.78 -21.50 14.38
N ILE A 221 10.45 -20.22 14.46
CA ILE A 221 11.00 -19.19 13.57
C ILE A 221 12.46 -18.95 13.96
N THR A 222 13.37 -19.29 13.06
CA THR A 222 14.83 -19.17 13.26
C THR A 222 15.42 -17.90 12.67
N GLY A 223 14.75 -17.29 11.70
CA GLY A 223 15.28 -16.15 10.98
C GLY A 223 14.21 -15.40 10.20
N VAL A 224 14.56 -14.18 9.80
CA VAL A 224 13.83 -13.36 8.84
C VAL A 224 14.85 -12.73 7.90
N ARG A 225 14.56 -12.79 6.60
CA ARG A 225 15.31 -12.12 5.52
C ARG A 225 14.40 -11.13 4.82
N ALA A 226 14.84 -9.91 4.60
CA ALA A 226 14.22 -8.96 3.69
C ALA A 226 15.09 -8.73 2.44
N ARG A 227 14.47 -8.66 1.26
CA ARG A 227 15.12 -8.38 -0.04
C ARG A 227 14.46 -7.17 -0.71
N ASP A 228 15.26 -6.29 -1.27
CA ASP A 228 14.83 -5.13 -2.05
C ASP A 228 14.62 -5.56 -3.51
N ILE A 229 13.39 -5.87 -3.91
CA ILE A 229 13.09 -6.34 -5.27
C ILE A 229 12.42 -5.21 -6.06
N ARG A 230 12.93 -4.87 -7.25
CA ARG A 230 12.38 -3.78 -8.08
C ARG A 230 12.23 -4.23 -9.54
N PHE A 231 11.11 -3.90 -10.16
CA PHE A 231 10.77 -4.21 -11.55
C PHE A 231 10.74 -2.93 -12.38
N PRO A 232 11.38 -2.90 -13.57
CA PRO A 232 11.53 -1.68 -14.35
C PRO A 232 10.28 -1.33 -15.19
N THR A 233 9.11 -1.24 -14.57
CA THR A 233 7.80 -0.97 -15.20
C THR A 233 7.69 0.43 -15.81
N SER A 234 8.49 1.39 -15.33
CA SER A 234 8.59 2.74 -15.92
C SER A 234 9.01 2.73 -17.40
N ARG A 235 9.71 1.67 -17.87
CA ARG A 235 10.12 1.52 -19.28
C ARG A 235 8.94 1.41 -20.24
N THR A 236 7.81 0.87 -19.78
CA THR A 236 6.59 0.64 -20.57
C THR A 236 5.42 1.54 -20.14
N LEU A 237 5.65 2.37 -19.11
CA LEU A 237 4.64 3.22 -18.44
C LEU A 237 3.45 2.42 -17.88
N ASP A 238 3.67 1.14 -17.58
CA ASP A 238 2.70 0.30 -16.90
C ASP A 238 2.54 0.77 -15.45
N GLY A 239 1.30 0.91 -15.00
CA GLY A 239 1.00 1.47 -13.68
C GLY A 239 1.04 3.01 -13.60
N SER A 240 1.19 3.72 -14.72
CA SER A 240 1.27 5.20 -14.72
C SER A 240 -0.07 5.90 -14.45
N ASP A 241 -0.06 6.87 -13.54
CA ASP A 241 -1.21 7.69 -13.16
C ASP A 241 -0.90 9.19 -13.09
N ALA A 242 -1.77 10.00 -12.48
CA ALA A 242 -1.67 11.45 -12.41
C ALA A 242 -0.50 11.97 -11.56
N LEU A 243 -0.08 11.22 -10.53
CA LEU A 243 1.03 11.57 -9.65
C LEU A 243 2.24 10.64 -9.84
N ASN A 244 2.02 9.40 -10.25
CA ASN A 244 3.02 8.33 -10.21
C ASN A 244 3.51 7.90 -11.59
N VAL A 245 4.81 8.06 -11.82
CA VAL A 245 5.59 7.28 -12.79
C VAL A 245 6.76 6.67 -12.04
N GLY A 246 6.75 5.35 -11.89
CA GLY A 246 7.69 4.63 -11.04
C GLY A 246 7.88 3.18 -11.46
N ASP A 247 8.66 2.47 -10.64
CA ASP A 247 9.07 1.09 -10.88
C ASP A 247 8.50 0.20 -9.78
N TYR A 248 7.54 -0.65 -10.14
CA TYR A 248 6.84 -1.53 -9.19
C TYR A 248 7.85 -2.36 -8.41
N SER A 249 7.76 -2.30 -7.09
CA SER A 249 8.78 -2.81 -6.18
C SER A 249 8.14 -3.54 -5.01
N ALA A 250 8.85 -4.54 -4.51
CA ALA A 250 8.46 -5.34 -3.36
C ALA A 250 9.58 -5.29 -2.32
N THR A 251 9.23 -4.94 -1.08
CA THR A 251 10.02 -5.34 0.08
C THR A 251 9.63 -6.78 0.38
N TYR A 252 10.39 -7.74 -0.15
CA TYR A 252 10.08 -9.16 -0.07
C TYR A 252 10.66 -9.77 1.21
N VAL A 253 9.83 -10.42 2.00
CA VAL A 253 10.14 -10.95 3.34
C VAL A 253 10.01 -12.47 3.32
N THR A 254 11.02 -13.15 3.87
CA THR A 254 10.97 -14.58 4.14
C THR A 254 11.19 -14.84 5.62
N VAL A 255 10.23 -15.52 6.24
CA VAL A 255 10.26 -16.04 7.62
C VAL A 255 10.74 -17.48 7.57
N GLU A 256 11.89 -17.77 8.16
CA GLU A 256 12.54 -19.08 8.14
C GLU A 256 12.19 -19.90 9.39
N THR A 257 12.10 -21.22 9.26
CA THR A 257 11.91 -22.13 10.41
C THR A 257 12.98 -23.22 10.49
N ASP A 258 13.17 -23.75 11.71
CA ASP A 258 14.06 -24.87 12.01
C ASP A 258 13.75 -26.15 11.21
N GLY A 259 12.47 -26.43 10.98
CA GLY A 259 12.00 -27.51 10.13
C GLY A 259 12.19 -27.30 8.62
N GLY A 260 12.71 -26.14 8.19
CA GLY A 260 12.92 -25.80 6.78
C GLY A 260 11.65 -25.37 6.03
N GLY A 261 10.54 -25.12 6.75
CA GLY A 261 9.40 -24.41 6.19
C GLY A 261 9.67 -22.91 6.11
N GLU A 262 9.19 -22.24 5.06
CA GLU A 262 9.32 -20.80 4.89
C GLU A 262 7.95 -20.15 4.68
N GLY A 263 7.75 -19.01 5.36
CA GLY A 263 6.63 -18.09 5.16
C GLY A 263 7.08 -16.90 4.34
N HIS A 264 6.29 -16.48 3.37
CA HIS A 264 6.64 -15.44 2.42
C HIS A 264 5.60 -14.33 2.44
N GLY A 265 6.08 -13.09 2.38
CA GLY A 265 5.23 -11.92 2.28
C GLY A 265 5.96 -10.79 1.59
N LEU A 266 5.23 -9.79 1.16
CA LEU A 266 5.76 -8.51 0.72
C LEU A 266 4.88 -7.35 1.15
N THR A 267 5.43 -6.14 1.03
CA THR A 267 4.69 -4.90 0.89
C THR A 267 5.14 -4.18 -0.37
N PHE A 268 4.21 -3.52 -1.04
CA PHE A 268 4.38 -2.87 -2.34
C PHE A 268 4.91 -1.44 -2.18
N THR A 269 5.90 -1.09 -3.01
CA THR A 269 6.40 0.29 -3.17
C THR A 269 6.62 0.58 -4.67
N ASN A 270 6.92 1.83 -5.03
CA ASN A 270 7.04 2.27 -6.43
C ASN A 270 8.47 2.71 -6.82
N GLY A 271 9.49 2.04 -6.27
CA GLY A 271 10.90 2.24 -6.61
C GLY A 271 11.72 2.78 -5.44
N ARG A 272 12.08 4.07 -5.47
CA ARG A 272 12.82 4.74 -4.39
C ARG A 272 12.05 4.65 -3.07
N GLY A 273 12.75 4.37 -1.97
CA GLY A 273 12.14 4.14 -0.65
C GLY A 273 11.84 2.67 -0.32
N ASN A 274 11.96 1.74 -1.28
CA ASN A 274 11.86 0.30 -0.99
C ASN A 274 12.96 -0.13 -0.01
N GLU A 275 14.16 0.44 -0.14
CA GLU A 275 15.30 0.18 0.75
C GLU A 275 15.03 0.59 2.22
N LEU A 276 14.22 1.64 2.43
CA LEU A 276 13.82 2.10 3.76
C LEU A 276 12.82 1.12 4.40
N THR A 277 11.97 0.50 3.57
CA THR A 277 10.97 -0.47 4.02
C THR A 277 11.61 -1.82 4.33
N VAL A 278 12.63 -2.24 3.55
CA VAL A 278 13.54 -3.35 3.89
C VAL A 278 14.24 -3.09 5.24
N ALA A 279 14.80 -1.90 5.46
CA ALA A 279 15.43 -1.55 6.73
C ALA A 279 14.43 -1.56 7.91
N ALA A 280 13.16 -1.20 7.68
CA ALA A 280 12.13 -1.29 8.71
C ALA A 280 11.74 -2.75 9.06
N VAL A 281 11.73 -3.67 8.09
CA VAL A 281 11.57 -5.12 8.37
C VAL A 281 12.74 -5.63 9.21
N GLU A 282 13.98 -5.25 8.86
CA GLU A 282 15.18 -5.60 9.62
C GLU A 282 15.15 -5.06 11.05
N ALA A 283 14.58 -3.87 11.27
CA ALA A 283 14.35 -3.32 12.61
C ALA A 283 13.25 -4.05 13.39
N LEU A 284 12.21 -4.55 12.73
CA LEU A 284 11.07 -5.21 13.39
C LEU A 284 11.30 -6.71 13.68
N LYS A 285 12.20 -7.39 12.96
CA LYS A 285 12.27 -8.87 12.96
C LYS A 285 12.54 -9.52 14.31
N PHE A 286 13.17 -8.82 15.25
CA PHE A 286 13.45 -9.36 16.59
C PHE A 286 12.18 -9.66 17.41
N HIS A 287 11.04 -9.06 17.06
CA HIS A 287 9.73 -9.39 17.66
C HIS A 287 9.17 -10.74 17.19
N VAL A 288 9.70 -11.29 16.09
CA VAL A 288 9.19 -12.51 15.42
C VAL A 288 10.17 -13.69 15.57
N VAL A 289 11.47 -13.44 15.44
CA VAL A 289 12.51 -14.47 15.56
C VAL A 289 12.49 -15.08 16.96
N GLY A 290 12.49 -16.42 17.02
CA GLY A 290 12.47 -17.17 18.27
C GLY A 290 11.07 -17.56 18.76
N LEU A 291 9.99 -17.06 18.16
CA LEU A 291 8.63 -17.55 18.41
C LEU A 291 8.39 -18.88 17.68
N SER A 292 7.60 -19.77 18.28
CA SER A 292 7.02 -20.92 17.58
C SER A 292 5.72 -20.54 16.87
N LEU A 293 5.40 -21.30 15.82
CA LEU A 293 4.14 -21.12 15.11
C LEU A 293 2.94 -21.38 16.03
N ASP A 294 3.02 -22.32 16.98
CA ASP A 294 1.91 -22.63 17.87
C ASP A 294 1.66 -21.52 18.92
N GLU A 295 2.70 -20.84 19.43
CA GLU A 295 2.54 -19.62 20.22
C GLU A 295 1.84 -18.51 19.42
N ILE A 296 2.17 -18.37 18.13
CA ILE A 296 1.55 -17.40 17.24
C ILE A 296 0.09 -17.76 16.94
N LYS A 297 -0.25 -19.05 16.74
CA LYS A 297 -1.64 -19.50 16.59
C LYS A 297 -2.47 -19.22 17.84
N ALA A 298 -1.86 -19.33 19.03
CA ALA A 298 -2.51 -19.09 20.31
C ALA A 298 -2.75 -17.59 20.59
N ASP A 299 -1.82 -16.71 20.22
CA ASP A 299 -1.92 -15.26 20.44
C ASP A 299 -1.43 -14.40 19.25
N MET A 300 -2.13 -14.55 18.12
CA MET A 300 -1.88 -13.78 16.89
C MET A 300 -2.08 -12.25 17.10
N ARG A 301 -2.98 -11.85 18.01
CA ARG A 301 -3.15 -10.44 18.44
C ARG A 301 -1.95 -9.96 19.24
N GLY A 302 -1.37 -10.79 20.10
CA GLY A 302 -0.12 -10.53 20.80
C GLY A 302 1.04 -10.27 19.84
N LEU A 303 1.18 -11.07 18.77
CA LEU A 303 2.16 -10.82 17.72
C LEU A 303 1.93 -9.47 17.02
N TYR A 304 0.69 -9.19 16.60
CA TYR A 304 0.32 -7.88 16.01
C TYR A 304 0.72 -6.72 16.93
N ARG A 305 0.45 -6.84 18.23
CA ARG A 305 0.78 -5.83 19.24
C ARG A 305 2.28 -5.70 19.48
N ARG A 306 3.06 -6.78 19.50
CA ARG A 306 4.54 -6.70 19.59
C ARG A 306 5.12 -5.81 18.49
N LEU A 307 4.62 -5.94 17.27
CA LEU A 307 5.06 -5.14 16.12
C LEU A 307 4.53 -3.69 16.13
N THR A 308 3.29 -3.45 16.60
CA THR A 308 2.62 -2.13 16.49
C THR A 308 2.65 -1.24 17.75
N VAL A 309 2.96 -1.82 18.93
CA VAL A 309 3.03 -1.08 20.21
C VAL A 309 4.40 -1.13 20.90
N ASP A 310 5.45 -1.53 20.18
CA ASP A 310 6.84 -1.24 20.59
C ASP A 310 6.99 0.27 20.84
N PRO A 311 7.38 0.71 22.06
CA PRO A 311 7.31 2.12 22.43
C PRO A 311 8.30 3.01 21.66
N GLN A 312 9.37 2.44 21.09
CA GLN A 312 10.36 3.20 20.31
C GLN A 312 9.96 3.22 18.84
N LEU A 313 9.67 2.05 18.26
CA LEU A 313 9.33 1.94 16.84
C LEU A 313 7.96 2.59 16.56
N ARG A 314 6.97 2.45 17.44
CA ARG A 314 5.65 3.09 17.30
C ARG A 314 5.74 4.61 17.09
N TRP A 315 6.77 5.27 17.63
CA TRP A 315 6.98 6.72 17.45
C TRP A 315 7.25 7.13 15.99
N LEU A 316 7.68 6.18 15.13
CA LEU A 316 7.96 6.40 13.72
C LEU A 316 6.71 6.26 12.81
N GLY A 317 5.56 5.89 13.38
CA GLY A 317 4.25 5.90 12.71
C GLY A 317 3.30 6.90 13.40
N PRO A 318 2.51 6.48 14.40
CA PRO A 318 2.15 5.11 14.72
C PRO A 318 1.20 4.53 13.68
N GLU A 319 1.30 3.22 13.41
CA GLU A 319 0.35 2.48 12.55
C GLU A 319 0.12 3.18 11.19
N LYS A 320 1.19 3.68 10.57
CA LYS A 320 1.19 4.32 9.25
C LYS A 320 2.56 4.22 8.57
N GLY A 321 2.60 4.45 7.26
CA GLY A 321 3.83 4.60 6.49
C GLY A 321 4.76 3.37 6.51
N ILE A 322 6.05 3.63 6.29
CA ILE A 322 7.12 2.63 6.09
C ILE A 322 7.11 1.52 7.14
N LEU A 323 7.03 1.87 8.43
CA LEU A 323 7.06 0.89 9.52
C LEU A 323 5.82 -0.01 9.54
N HIS A 324 4.65 0.54 9.20
CA HIS A 324 3.39 -0.21 9.20
C HIS A 324 3.26 -1.12 7.98
N MET A 325 3.77 -0.67 6.83
CA MET A 325 3.94 -1.50 5.63
C MET A 325 4.89 -2.67 5.90
N ALA A 326 6.04 -2.43 6.56
CA ALA A 326 6.96 -3.48 6.99
C ALA A 326 6.31 -4.47 8.00
N THR A 327 5.47 -3.94 8.91
CA THR A 327 4.65 -4.76 9.82
C THR A 327 3.66 -5.63 9.04
N GLY A 328 3.00 -5.09 8.02
CA GLY A 328 2.11 -5.83 7.14
C GLY A 328 2.81 -6.95 6.37
N ALA A 329 4.00 -6.68 5.81
CA ALA A 329 4.81 -7.69 5.12
C ALA A 329 5.20 -8.85 6.05
N LEU A 330 5.64 -8.55 7.29
CA LEU A 330 5.97 -9.55 8.31
C LEU A 330 4.76 -10.39 8.72
N LEU A 331 3.63 -9.75 9.04
CA LEU A 331 2.41 -10.45 9.42
C LEU A 331 1.88 -11.33 8.30
N ASN A 332 1.86 -10.83 7.06
CA ASN A 332 1.43 -11.61 5.90
C ASN A 332 2.34 -12.82 5.65
N ALA A 333 3.65 -12.70 5.86
CA ALA A 333 4.58 -13.84 5.80
C ALA A 333 4.32 -14.90 6.88
N VAL A 334 3.92 -14.49 8.08
CA VAL A 334 3.50 -15.40 9.16
C VAL A 334 2.14 -16.06 8.85
N TRP A 335 1.20 -15.35 8.24
CA TRP A 335 -0.05 -15.93 7.76
C TRP A 335 0.15 -16.93 6.61
N ASP A 336 1.07 -16.65 5.68
CA ASP A 336 1.50 -17.60 4.64
C ASP A 336 2.12 -18.87 5.25
N LEU A 337 3.01 -18.73 6.25
CA LEU A 337 3.59 -19.86 6.98
C LEU A 337 2.49 -20.72 7.64
N TRP A 338 1.52 -20.08 8.31
CA TRP A 338 0.40 -20.78 8.94
C TRP A 338 -0.46 -21.51 7.90
N ALA A 339 -0.86 -20.83 6.82
CA ALA A 339 -1.65 -21.42 5.74
C ALA A 339 -0.93 -22.61 5.08
N LYS A 340 0.39 -22.53 4.89
CA LYS A 340 1.23 -23.65 4.41
C LYS A 340 1.30 -24.81 5.39
N ALA A 341 1.49 -24.54 6.68
CA ALA A 341 1.52 -25.58 7.73
C ALA A 341 0.18 -26.35 7.82
N GLU A 342 -0.95 -25.65 7.68
CA GLU A 342 -2.30 -26.23 7.65
C GLU A 342 -2.68 -26.83 6.28
N LYS A 343 -1.82 -26.69 5.26
CA LYS A 343 -2.01 -27.15 3.87
C LYS A 343 -3.27 -26.56 3.21
N LYS A 344 -3.53 -25.26 3.45
CA LYS A 344 -4.70 -24.52 2.93
C LYS A 344 -4.27 -23.24 2.21
N PRO A 345 -4.97 -22.81 1.15
CA PRO A 345 -4.88 -21.41 0.70
C PRO A 345 -5.40 -20.51 1.83
N LEU A 346 -4.85 -19.29 2.00
CA LEU A 346 -5.15 -18.43 3.14
C LEU A 346 -6.66 -18.18 3.32
N TRP A 347 -7.38 -17.89 2.23
CA TRP A 347 -8.84 -17.71 2.25
C TRP A 347 -9.56 -18.86 2.95
N LYS A 348 -9.10 -20.10 2.76
CA LYS A 348 -9.70 -21.30 3.39
C LYS A 348 -9.26 -21.45 4.85
N LEU A 349 -8.04 -21.04 5.20
CA LEU A 349 -7.63 -20.94 6.61
C LEU A 349 -8.54 -19.95 7.36
N LEU A 350 -8.72 -18.74 6.84
CA LEU A 350 -9.56 -17.70 7.46
C LEU A 350 -11.04 -18.11 7.56
N VAL A 351 -11.55 -18.81 6.55
CA VAL A 351 -12.92 -19.37 6.52
C VAL A 351 -13.10 -20.50 7.55
N ASP A 352 -12.04 -21.23 7.90
CA ASP A 352 -12.05 -22.38 8.83
C ASP A 352 -11.84 -22.00 10.31
N LEU A 353 -11.26 -20.83 10.60
CA LEU A 353 -11.18 -20.32 11.97
C LEU A 353 -12.61 -20.11 12.50
N THR A 354 -12.83 -20.43 13.77
CA THR A 354 -14.10 -20.05 14.43
C THR A 354 -14.21 -18.53 14.50
N PRO A 355 -15.43 -17.96 14.57
CA PRO A 355 -15.63 -16.53 14.74
C PRO A 355 -14.79 -15.93 15.89
N GLU A 356 -14.66 -16.68 17.00
CA GLU A 356 -13.91 -16.28 18.19
C GLU A 356 -12.39 -16.32 17.96
N GLN A 357 -11.87 -17.31 17.24
CA GLN A 357 -10.44 -17.37 16.88
C GLN A 357 -10.07 -16.23 15.92
N LEU A 358 -10.90 -15.98 14.91
CA LEU A 358 -10.66 -14.93 13.93
C LEU A 358 -10.72 -13.53 14.56
N VAL A 359 -11.74 -13.26 15.38
CA VAL A 359 -11.83 -12.02 16.17
C VAL A 359 -10.71 -11.94 17.21
N GLY A 360 -10.28 -13.08 17.76
CA GLY A 360 -9.14 -13.21 18.66
C GLY A 360 -7.83 -12.72 18.05
N ALA A 361 -7.63 -12.83 16.73
CA ALA A 361 -6.43 -12.36 16.03
C ALA A 361 -6.40 -10.82 15.77
N ILE A 362 -7.52 -10.13 15.91
CA ILE A 362 -7.68 -8.70 15.58
C ILE A 362 -7.43 -7.83 16.82
N ASP A 363 -6.64 -6.75 16.72
CA ASP A 363 -6.55 -5.73 17.77
C ASP A 363 -7.66 -4.65 17.62
N PHE A 364 -8.55 -4.59 18.61
CA PHE A 364 -9.69 -3.65 18.64
C PHE A 364 -9.36 -2.28 19.25
N SER A 365 -8.08 -1.98 19.52
CA SER A 365 -7.69 -0.65 19.99
C SER A 365 -8.18 0.41 19.00
N TYR A 366 -8.80 1.46 19.54
CA TYR A 366 -9.39 2.58 18.77
C TYR A 366 -10.57 2.24 17.84
N LEU A 367 -11.14 1.02 17.91
CA LEU A 367 -12.31 0.61 17.14
C LEU A 367 -13.63 0.53 17.91
N THR A 368 -13.59 0.42 19.24
CA THR A 368 -14.76 0.02 20.06
C THR A 368 -15.91 1.03 20.08
N ASP A 369 -15.68 2.29 19.70
CA ASP A 369 -16.73 3.31 19.46
C ASP A 369 -17.55 3.05 18.18
N ALA A 370 -17.00 2.31 17.23
CA ALA A 370 -17.68 1.90 16.00
C ALA A 370 -18.10 0.43 16.03
N MET A 371 -17.23 -0.48 16.47
CA MET A 371 -17.45 -1.93 16.46
C MET A 371 -16.73 -2.62 17.64
N THR A 372 -17.49 -3.36 18.44
CA THR A 372 -16.92 -4.19 19.52
C THR A 372 -16.54 -5.61 19.04
N PRO A 373 -15.69 -6.35 19.76
CA PRO A 373 -15.37 -7.74 19.44
C PRO A 373 -16.62 -8.64 19.35
N GLU A 374 -17.61 -8.42 20.21
CA GLU A 374 -18.86 -9.20 20.27
C GLU A 374 -19.70 -8.97 19.01
N GLN A 375 -19.77 -7.72 18.53
CA GLN A 375 -20.43 -7.37 17.28
C GLN A 375 -19.72 -7.98 16.06
N ALA A 376 -18.39 -8.03 16.08
CA ALA A 376 -17.61 -8.72 15.03
C ALA A 376 -17.89 -10.24 15.00
N VAL A 377 -17.98 -10.88 16.17
CA VAL A 377 -18.39 -12.30 16.28
C VAL A 377 -19.83 -12.50 15.77
N GLU A 378 -20.75 -11.58 16.08
CA GLU A 378 -22.14 -11.66 15.63
C GLU A 378 -22.26 -11.61 14.10
N ILE A 379 -21.50 -10.72 13.44
CA ILE A 379 -21.47 -10.60 11.97
C ILE A 379 -21.07 -11.94 11.32
N LEU A 380 -20.00 -12.56 11.82
CA LEU A 380 -19.49 -13.85 11.33
C LEU A 380 -20.49 -15.00 11.57
N ARG A 381 -21.00 -15.14 12.81
CA ARG A 381 -21.96 -16.19 13.17
C ARG A 381 -23.26 -16.11 12.35
N ARG A 382 -23.73 -14.89 12.04
CA ARG A 382 -24.94 -14.66 11.22
C ARG A 382 -24.83 -15.25 9.80
N ARG A 383 -23.61 -15.40 9.27
CA ARG A 383 -23.35 -15.93 7.91
C ARG A 383 -22.96 -17.40 7.87
N GLU A 384 -22.57 -17.98 9.01
CA GLU A 384 -22.06 -19.35 9.10
C GLU A 384 -22.97 -20.44 8.49
N PRO A 385 -24.32 -20.44 8.68
CA PRO A 385 -25.19 -21.50 8.14
C PRO A 385 -25.18 -21.64 6.61
N THR A 386 -24.69 -20.63 5.90
CA THR A 386 -24.64 -20.58 4.42
C THR A 386 -23.21 -20.57 3.86
N ARG A 387 -22.20 -20.70 4.73
CA ARG A 387 -20.76 -20.68 4.40
C ARG A 387 -20.36 -21.72 3.36
N ALA A 388 -20.81 -22.98 3.53
CA ALA A 388 -20.45 -24.09 2.64
C ALA A 388 -20.98 -23.92 1.21
N ALA A 389 -22.17 -23.33 1.03
CA ALA A 389 -22.72 -23.04 -0.29
C ALA A 389 -21.92 -21.96 -1.02
N ARG A 390 -21.51 -20.91 -0.31
CA ARG A 390 -20.65 -19.84 -0.85
C ARG A 390 -19.24 -20.33 -1.17
N GLU A 391 -18.68 -21.23 -0.36
CA GLU A 391 -17.40 -21.87 -0.70
C GLU A 391 -17.50 -22.68 -2.00
N ALA A 392 -18.55 -23.50 -2.15
CA ALA A 392 -18.78 -24.26 -3.37
C ALA A 392 -18.95 -23.33 -4.59
N GLU A 393 -19.62 -22.19 -4.43
CA GLU A 393 -19.76 -21.19 -5.48
C GLU A 393 -18.42 -20.52 -5.85
N MET A 394 -17.59 -20.13 -4.88
CA MET A 394 -16.26 -19.55 -5.18
C MET A 394 -15.33 -20.55 -5.86
N ARG A 395 -15.40 -21.84 -5.50
CA ARG A 395 -14.67 -22.91 -6.18
C ARG A 395 -15.14 -23.15 -7.62
N ALA A 396 -16.45 -22.97 -7.89
CA ALA A 396 -17.05 -23.24 -9.20
C ALA A 396 -17.03 -22.04 -10.16
N LYS A 397 -17.19 -20.81 -9.64
CA LYS A 397 -17.37 -19.58 -10.43
C LYS A 397 -16.31 -18.51 -10.19
N GLY A 398 -15.50 -18.62 -9.13
CA GLY A 398 -14.57 -17.55 -8.75
C GLY A 398 -15.25 -16.25 -8.27
N TYR A 399 -14.43 -15.26 -7.95
CA TYR A 399 -14.85 -13.95 -7.43
C TYR A 399 -14.91 -12.88 -8.54
N PRO A 400 -15.93 -11.99 -8.62
CA PRO A 400 -16.01 -10.97 -9.67
C PRO A 400 -14.81 -10.02 -9.67
N ALA A 401 -14.27 -9.69 -10.85
CA ALA A 401 -13.17 -8.73 -10.98
C ALA A 401 -13.53 -7.53 -11.85
N TYR A 402 -12.73 -6.47 -11.76
CA TYR A 402 -12.68 -5.37 -12.72
C TYR A 402 -11.24 -5.16 -13.22
N THR A 403 -11.06 -4.58 -14.40
CA THR A 403 -9.71 -4.33 -14.94
C THR A 403 -9.38 -2.84 -15.01
N THR A 404 -8.14 -2.51 -14.64
CA THR A 404 -7.55 -1.16 -14.77
C THR A 404 -6.54 -1.11 -15.93
N SER A 405 -6.14 -2.26 -16.49
CA SER A 405 -5.13 -2.39 -17.56
C SER A 405 -5.45 -1.62 -18.85
N THR A 406 -6.71 -1.25 -19.08
CA THR A 406 -7.15 -0.48 -20.26
C THR A 406 -7.00 1.03 -20.10
N GLY A 407 -6.72 1.52 -18.89
CA GLY A 407 -7.00 2.90 -18.48
C GLY A 407 -5.81 3.73 -17.99
N TRP A 408 -4.58 3.23 -18.11
CA TRP A 408 -3.36 3.93 -17.66
C TRP A 408 -3.14 5.26 -18.38
N LEU A 409 -2.65 6.26 -17.64
CA LEU A 409 -2.68 7.66 -18.09
C LEU A 409 -1.66 7.95 -19.20
N GLY A 410 -0.55 7.22 -19.24
CA GLY A 410 0.48 7.31 -20.28
C GLY A 410 0.12 6.66 -21.63
N TYR A 411 -1.08 6.11 -21.79
CA TYR A 411 -1.48 5.41 -23.02
C TYR A 411 -2.12 6.34 -24.07
N SER A 412 -1.82 6.08 -25.35
CA SER A 412 -2.50 6.74 -26.46
C SER A 412 -3.96 6.28 -26.58
N ASP A 413 -4.79 7.09 -27.23
CA ASP A 413 -6.21 6.80 -27.44
C ASP A 413 -6.44 5.53 -28.26
N GLU A 414 -5.54 5.20 -29.19
CA GLU A 414 -5.57 3.98 -29.99
C GLU A 414 -5.28 2.76 -29.11
N LYS A 415 -4.30 2.86 -28.20
CA LYS A 415 -3.99 1.80 -27.23
C LYS A 415 -5.16 1.60 -26.26
N VAL A 416 -5.74 2.67 -25.73
CA VAL A 416 -6.95 2.62 -24.87
C VAL A 416 -8.13 1.99 -25.63
N ARG A 417 -8.39 2.39 -26.87
CA ARG A 417 -9.46 1.85 -27.72
C ARG A 417 -9.31 0.34 -27.91
N ARG A 418 -8.12 -0.10 -28.34
CA ARG A 418 -7.80 -1.52 -28.55
C ARG A 418 -7.98 -2.33 -27.26
N LEU A 419 -7.40 -1.89 -26.15
CA LEU A 419 -7.48 -2.60 -24.87
C LEU A 419 -8.92 -2.65 -24.33
N CYS A 420 -9.73 -1.60 -24.52
CA CYS A 420 -11.15 -1.63 -24.17
C CYS A 420 -11.94 -2.64 -25.02
N GLN A 421 -11.64 -2.75 -26.31
CA GLN A 421 -12.27 -3.74 -27.21
C GLN A 421 -11.88 -5.17 -26.81
N GLU A 422 -10.61 -5.42 -26.53
CA GLU A 422 -10.09 -6.69 -26.02
C GLU A 422 -10.73 -7.06 -24.68
N ALA A 423 -10.83 -6.13 -23.73
CA ALA A 423 -11.50 -6.36 -22.45
C ALA A 423 -13.01 -6.67 -22.61
N VAL A 424 -13.71 -5.93 -23.48
CA VAL A 424 -15.12 -6.20 -23.80
C VAL A 424 -15.31 -7.59 -24.41
N ALA A 425 -14.39 -8.02 -25.29
CA ALA A 425 -14.40 -9.35 -25.92
C ALA A 425 -14.06 -10.47 -24.92
N ALA A 426 -13.15 -10.24 -23.98
CA ALA A 426 -12.79 -11.15 -22.89
C ALA A 426 -13.82 -11.20 -21.73
N GLY A 427 -15.01 -10.60 -21.91
CA GLY A 427 -16.13 -10.71 -20.97
C GLY A 427 -16.12 -9.71 -19.82
N TRP A 428 -15.18 -8.77 -19.75
CA TRP A 428 -15.13 -7.79 -18.67
C TRP A 428 -16.39 -6.92 -18.62
N THR A 429 -16.89 -6.70 -17.41
CA THR A 429 -18.14 -5.96 -17.12
C THR A 429 -17.90 -4.62 -16.42
N HIS A 430 -16.70 -4.42 -15.88
CA HIS A 430 -16.27 -3.30 -15.06
C HIS A 430 -14.87 -2.87 -15.51
N ILE A 431 -14.68 -1.60 -15.83
CA ILE A 431 -13.42 -1.04 -16.32
C ILE A 431 -13.11 0.27 -15.60
N LYS A 432 -11.88 0.42 -15.08
CA LYS A 432 -11.37 1.66 -14.45
C LYS A 432 -10.49 2.44 -15.43
N MET A 433 -10.60 3.77 -15.41
CA MET A 433 -9.72 4.70 -16.11
C MET A 433 -9.06 5.68 -15.15
N LYS A 434 -7.80 6.03 -15.42
CA LYS A 434 -7.12 7.12 -14.72
C LYS A 434 -7.61 8.47 -15.26
N VAL A 435 -7.81 9.42 -14.34
CA VAL A 435 -8.10 10.84 -14.57
C VAL A 435 -7.07 11.68 -13.79
N GLY A 436 -7.22 13.01 -13.78
CA GLY A 436 -6.28 13.94 -13.15
C GLY A 436 -5.49 14.79 -14.15
N GLN A 437 -5.61 14.50 -15.45
CA GLN A 437 -5.24 15.43 -16.51
C GLN A 437 -6.26 16.60 -16.58
N ASP A 438 -6.07 17.50 -17.55
CA ASP A 438 -7.05 18.54 -17.84
C ASP A 438 -8.43 17.95 -18.16
N LEU A 439 -9.47 18.77 -17.93
CA LEU A 439 -10.85 18.32 -18.07
C LEU A 439 -11.21 17.88 -19.50
N GLU A 440 -10.63 18.49 -20.53
CA GLU A 440 -10.91 18.13 -21.92
C GLU A 440 -10.36 16.74 -22.24
N THR A 441 -9.12 16.46 -21.82
CA THR A 441 -8.50 15.14 -21.93
C THR A 441 -9.27 14.07 -21.15
N ASN A 442 -9.68 14.36 -19.91
CA ASN A 442 -10.47 13.42 -19.10
C ASN A 442 -11.81 13.10 -19.81
N ARG A 443 -12.52 14.12 -20.31
CA ARG A 443 -13.80 13.96 -21.04
C ARG A 443 -13.62 13.18 -22.35
N ARG A 444 -12.61 13.53 -23.15
CA ARG A 444 -12.30 12.87 -24.42
C ARG A 444 -12.05 11.37 -24.22
N ARG A 445 -11.21 11.01 -23.23
CA ARG A 445 -10.90 9.62 -22.93
C ARG A 445 -12.11 8.86 -22.36
N ALA A 446 -12.88 9.48 -21.46
CA ALA A 446 -14.12 8.89 -20.93
C ALA A 446 -15.15 8.62 -22.04
N GLY A 447 -15.31 9.54 -23.00
CA GLY A 447 -16.17 9.36 -24.17
C GLY A 447 -15.74 8.20 -25.07
N ILE A 448 -14.43 8.07 -25.34
CA ILE A 448 -13.88 6.92 -26.08
C ILE A 448 -14.22 5.61 -25.38
N ILE A 449 -13.91 5.48 -24.08
CA ILE A 449 -14.14 4.25 -23.32
C ILE A 449 -15.64 3.94 -23.26
N ARG A 450 -16.50 4.91 -22.91
CA ARG A 450 -17.96 4.75 -22.84
C ARG A 450 -18.56 4.29 -24.16
N SER A 451 -18.08 4.81 -25.30
CA SER A 451 -18.55 4.38 -26.64
C SER A 451 -18.26 2.90 -26.95
N ILE A 452 -17.21 2.32 -26.34
CA ILE A 452 -16.77 0.94 -26.58
C ILE A 452 -17.43 -0.03 -25.59
N ILE A 453 -17.45 0.31 -24.30
CA ILE A 453 -17.99 -0.58 -23.26
C ILE A 453 -19.53 -0.63 -23.28
N GLY A 454 -20.16 0.40 -23.84
CA GLY A 454 -21.61 0.58 -23.91
C GLY A 454 -22.24 1.03 -22.58
N PRO A 455 -23.56 1.28 -22.54
CA PRO A 455 -24.24 1.82 -21.36
C PRO A 455 -24.48 0.79 -20.23
N LYS A 456 -24.28 -0.51 -20.48
CA LYS A 456 -24.55 -1.57 -19.49
C LYS A 456 -23.36 -1.90 -18.58
N ARG A 457 -22.13 -1.65 -19.05
CA ARG A 457 -20.90 -1.92 -18.29
C ARG A 457 -20.58 -0.75 -17.36
N LYS A 458 -19.94 -1.04 -16.23
CA LYS A 458 -19.52 0.00 -15.29
C LYS A 458 -18.20 0.61 -15.74
N LEU A 459 -18.19 1.94 -15.77
CA LEU A 459 -17.00 2.76 -15.87
C LEU A 459 -16.67 3.25 -14.48
N MET A 460 -15.40 3.19 -14.08
CA MET A 460 -14.90 3.77 -12.85
C MET A 460 -13.78 4.74 -13.19
N MET A 461 -13.62 5.79 -12.38
CA MET A 461 -12.60 6.82 -12.57
C MET A 461 -11.74 6.89 -11.32
N ASP A 462 -10.46 7.17 -11.48
CA ASP A 462 -9.46 7.22 -10.40
C ASP A 462 -8.52 8.40 -10.63
N ALA A 463 -8.46 9.32 -9.66
CA ALA A 463 -7.66 10.54 -9.73
C ALA A 463 -6.33 10.46 -8.97
N ASN A 464 -6.08 9.35 -8.25
CA ASN A 464 -4.90 9.15 -7.41
C ASN A 464 -4.49 10.40 -6.63
N GLN A 465 -5.45 10.95 -5.89
CA GLN A 465 -5.29 12.02 -4.88
C GLN A 465 -5.00 13.42 -5.45
N CYS A 466 -4.97 13.61 -6.77
CA CYS A 466 -4.39 14.81 -7.39
C CYS A 466 -5.21 16.11 -7.28
N TRP A 467 -6.45 16.09 -6.77
CA TRP A 467 -7.33 17.26 -6.73
C TRP A 467 -7.63 17.73 -5.30
N ASP A 468 -7.80 19.05 -5.14
CA ASP A 468 -8.54 19.62 -4.01
C ASP A 468 -10.04 19.33 -4.12
N VAL A 469 -10.74 19.32 -2.98
CA VAL A 469 -12.20 19.12 -2.87
C VAL A 469 -13.01 19.92 -3.91
N GLY A 470 -12.69 21.21 -4.06
CA GLY A 470 -13.40 22.09 -5.00
C GLY A 470 -13.14 21.75 -6.47
N GLU A 471 -11.98 21.18 -6.80
CA GLU A 471 -11.65 20.73 -8.15
C GLU A 471 -12.29 19.37 -8.46
N ALA A 472 -12.17 18.40 -7.55
CA ALA A 472 -12.80 17.10 -7.70
C ALA A 472 -14.30 17.21 -8.02
N VAL A 473 -15.01 18.12 -7.35
CA VAL A 473 -16.43 18.40 -7.62
C VAL A 473 -16.65 19.04 -9.00
N ARG A 474 -15.78 19.93 -9.49
CA ARG A 474 -15.88 20.50 -10.85
C ARG A 474 -15.64 19.44 -11.91
N GLN A 475 -14.55 18.67 -11.79
CA GLN A 475 -14.19 17.60 -12.71
C GLN A 475 -15.32 16.56 -12.79
N MET A 476 -15.77 16.03 -11.64
CA MET A 476 -16.76 14.96 -11.62
C MET A 476 -18.16 15.38 -12.05
N ARG A 477 -18.58 16.64 -11.83
CA ARG A 477 -19.84 17.15 -12.41
C ARG A 477 -19.81 17.15 -13.93
N SER A 478 -18.66 17.47 -14.53
CA SER A 478 -18.48 17.43 -15.97
C SER A 478 -18.30 16.01 -16.51
N LEU A 479 -17.73 15.08 -15.72
CA LEU A 479 -17.56 13.67 -16.12
C LEU A 479 -18.82 12.81 -15.87
N ALA A 480 -19.82 13.34 -15.17
CA ALA A 480 -21.08 12.65 -14.86
C ALA A 480 -21.86 12.16 -16.10
N GLU A 481 -21.72 12.84 -17.25
CA GLU A 481 -22.38 12.42 -18.51
C GLU A 481 -21.92 11.04 -19.01
N PHE A 482 -20.76 10.56 -18.55
CA PHE A 482 -20.23 9.24 -18.90
C PHE A 482 -20.66 8.12 -17.94
N ASP A 483 -21.57 8.38 -17.00
CA ASP A 483 -22.07 7.44 -15.99
C ASP A 483 -20.95 6.73 -15.20
N PRO A 484 -20.05 7.46 -14.51
CA PRO A 484 -19.06 6.84 -13.64
C PRO A 484 -19.73 6.23 -12.40
N TRP A 485 -19.44 4.97 -12.14
CA TRP A 485 -19.98 4.21 -11.01
C TRP A 485 -19.34 4.63 -9.68
N TRP A 486 -18.05 4.96 -9.71
CA TRP A 486 -17.35 5.68 -8.66
C TRP A 486 -16.28 6.63 -9.21
N ILE A 487 -15.90 7.60 -8.37
CA ILE A 487 -14.60 8.28 -8.41
C ILE A 487 -13.75 7.79 -7.23
N GLU A 488 -12.52 7.41 -7.54
CA GLU A 488 -11.53 6.84 -6.63
C GLU A 488 -10.42 7.82 -6.33
N GLU A 489 -10.04 7.85 -5.05
CA GLU A 489 -9.10 8.79 -4.44
C GLU A 489 -9.17 10.20 -5.05
N PRO A 490 -10.35 10.88 -5.01
CA PRO A 490 -10.50 12.20 -5.60
C PRO A 490 -9.65 13.28 -4.93
N THR A 491 -9.06 13.01 -3.76
CA THR A 491 -8.22 13.93 -2.99
C THR A 491 -7.33 13.17 -2.00
N SER A 492 -6.60 13.88 -1.13
CA SER A 492 -5.68 13.31 -0.13
C SER A 492 -6.31 12.16 0.69
N PRO A 493 -5.63 11.01 0.87
CA PRO A 493 -6.17 9.83 1.54
C PRO A 493 -6.33 10.02 3.06
N ASP A 494 -5.75 11.08 3.62
CA ASP A 494 -5.97 11.50 5.01
C ASP A 494 -7.20 12.43 5.16
N ASP A 495 -7.71 13.03 4.08
CA ASP A 495 -8.81 14.01 4.14
C ASP A 495 -10.20 13.34 4.12
N VAL A 496 -10.58 12.78 5.28
CA VAL A 496 -11.89 12.17 5.53
C VAL A 496 -13.04 13.16 5.30
N VAL A 497 -12.88 14.43 5.69
CA VAL A 497 -13.95 15.43 5.60
C VAL A 497 -14.10 15.97 4.17
N GLY A 498 -13.00 16.09 3.43
CA GLY A 498 -12.99 16.37 2.01
C GLY A 498 -13.66 15.26 1.20
N HIS A 499 -13.32 13.99 1.44
CA HIS A 499 -14.00 12.84 0.83
C HIS A 499 -15.52 12.88 1.08
N ALA A 500 -15.97 13.17 2.30
CA ALA A 500 -17.40 13.32 2.62
C ALA A 500 -18.06 14.53 1.91
N ALA A 501 -17.37 15.66 1.80
CA ALA A 501 -17.85 16.82 1.06
C ALA A 501 -17.98 16.52 -0.45
N ILE A 502 -17.00 15.83 -1.04
CA ILE A 502 -17.02 15.38 -2.44
C ILE A 502 -18.18 14.41 -2.65
N ALA A 503 -18.30 13.36 -1.82
CA ALA A 503 -19.34 12.34 -1.93
C ALA A 503 -20.75 12.94 -1.93
N LYS A 504 -21.01 13.91 -1.05
CA LYS A 504 -22.28 14.66 -1.02
C LYS A 504 -22.51 15.51 -2.28
N ALA A 505 -21.45 16.07 -2.87
CA ALA A 505 -21.54 17.04 -3.96
C ALA A 505 -21.54 16.40 -5.38
N VAL A 506 -21.10 15.14 -5.51
CA VAL A 506 -21.06 14.38 -6.78
C VAL A 506 -22.12 13.27 -6.88
N ALA A 507 -22.91 13.04 -5.82
CA ALA A 507 -24.02 12.10 -5.82
C ALA A 507 -24.95 12.31 -7.04
N PRO A 508 -25.41 11.24 -7.72
CA PRO A 508 -25.38 9.83 -7.30
C PRO A 508 -24.08 9.08 -7.57
N ILE A 509 -23.04 9.71 -8.13
CA ILE A 509 -21.72 9.08 -8.26
C ILE A 509 -21.19 8.79 -6.86
N ARG A 510 -20.68 7.58 -6.63
CA ARG A 510 -20.10 7.19 -5.33
C ARG A 510 -18.61 7.53 -5.26
N VAL A 511 -18.12 7.74 -4.05
CA VAL A 511 -16.69 7.92 -3.79
C VAL A 511 -16.10 6.61 -3.27
N ALA A 512 -14.88 6.30 -3.73
CA ALA A 512 -14.06 5.19 -3.27
C ALA A 512 -12.69 5.73 -2.82
N THR A 513 -12.10 5.12 -1.79
CA THR A 513 -10.70 5.31 -1.41
C THR A 513 -10.26 4.14 -0.53
N GLY A 514 -8.94 3.95 -0.40
CA GLY A 514 -8.37 3.09 0.63
C GLY A 514 -6.97 2.53 0.33
N GLU A 515 -6.48 2.60 -0.91
CA GLU A 515 -5.17 2.03 -1.28
C GLU A 515 -3.99 2.70 -0.54
N ALA A 516 -4.12 3.98 -0.23
CA ALA A 516 -3.18 4.74 0.58
C ALA A 516 -3.64 4.95 2.04
N CYS A 517 -4.84 4.48 2.41
CA CYS A 517 -5.40 4.66 3.75
C CYS A 517 -4.60 3.88 4.79
N GLN A 518 -4.04 4.61 5.76
CA GLN A 518 -2.96 4.15 6.61
C GLN A 518 -3.31 3.03 7.62
N ASN A 519 -4.54 2.99 8.15
CA ASN A 519 -4.95 2.01 9.18
C ASN A 519 -6.47 1.94 9.39
N ARG A 520 -6.91 0.99 10.23
CA ARG A 520 -8.30 0.77 10.63
C ARG A 520 -8.98 1.98 11.29
N VAL A 521 -8.22 2.92 11.86
CA VAL A 521 -8.78 4.12 12.50
C VAL A 521 -9.26 5.14 11.46
N ILE A 522 -8.50 5.36 10.39
CA ILE A 522 -8.94 6.22 9.28
C ILE A 522 -10.09 5.56 8.51
N PHE A 523 -10.02 4.24 8.24
CA PHE A 523 -11.15 3.52 7.65
C PHE A 523 -12.43 3.63 8.50
N LYS A 524 -12.32 3.51 9.83
CA LYS A 524 -13.44 3.74 10.76
C LYS A 524 -14.04 5.14 10.60
N GLN A 525 -13.19 6.18 10.50
CA GLN A 525 -13.64 7.56 10.31
C GLN A 525 -14.29 7.81 8.94
N LEU A 526 -13.73 7.26 7.85
CA LEU A 526 -14.33 7.29 6.51
C LEU A 526 -15.75 6.69 6.51
N LEU A 527 -15.93 5.55 7.20
CA LEU A 527 -17.23 4.89 7.33
C LEU A 527 -18.19 5.68 8.25
N GLN A 528 -17.74 6.17 9.40
CA GLN A 528 -18.54 6.99 10.33
C GLN A 528 -19.00 8.31 9.70
N ALA A 529 -18.18 8.93 8.84
CA ALA A 529 -18.51 10.18 8.15
C ALA A 529 -19.39 9.99 6.91
N GLY A 530 -19.63 8.75 6.46
CA GLY A 530 -20.27 8.48 5.17
C GLY A 530 -19.44 8.98 3.98
N ALA A 531 -18.11 9.02 4.13
CA ALA A 531 -17.18 9.60 3.15
C ALA A 531 -16.98 8.73 1.91
N ILE A 532 -17.32 7.44 1.99
CA ILE A 532 -17.14 6.44 0.94
C ILE A 532 -18.40 5.62 0.71
N GLY A 533 -18.67 5.34 -0.57
CA GLY A 533 -19.65 4.35 -1.02
C GLY A 533 -19.02 2.99 -1.37
N PHE A 534 -17.68 2.92 -1.47
CA PHE A 534 -16.89 1.70 -1.65
C PHE A 534 -15.62 1.77 -0.80
N CYS A 535 -15.28 0.67 -0.12
CA CYS A 535 -14.10 0.54 0.73
C CYS A 535 -13.00 -0.24 0.00
N GLN A 536 -11.86 0.40 -0.27
CA GLN A 536 -10.79 -0.22 -1.07
C GLN A 536 -9.64 -0.63 -0.18
N VAL A 537 -9.78 -1.79 0.48
CA VAL A 537 -8.67 -2.33 1.29
C VAL A 537 -7.49 -2.73 0.41
N ASP A 538 -6.29 -2.42 0.88
CA ASP A 538 -5.04 -2.95 0.34
C ASP A 538 -4.47 -4.02 1.30
N SER A 539 -3.85 -5.06 0.75
CA SER A 539 -3.35 -6.22 1.48
C SER A 539 -2.10 -5.96 2.34
N CYS A 540 -1.35 -4.89 2.07
CA CYS A 540 0.00 -4.66 2.61
C CYS A 540 0.34 -3.19 2.94
N ARG A 541 -0.57 -2.25 2.66
CA ARG A 541 -0.56 -0.86 3.17
C ARG A 541 -0.68 -0.79 4.68
N VAL A 542 -1.58 -1.61 5.23
CA VAL A 542 -1.95 -1.69 6.64
C VAL A 542 -1.22 -2.86 7.32
N GLY A 543 -1.49 -3.12 8.60
CA GLY A 543 -0.90 -4.22 9.40
C GLY A 543 -1.38 -5.62 9.01
N GLY A 544 -1.29 -5.95 7.72
CA GLY A 544 -1.56 -7.27 7.15
C GLY A 544 -2.99 -7.77 7.34
N VAL A 545 -3.16 -9.09 7.19
CA VAL A 545 -4.45 -9.79 7.31
C VAL A 545 -5.24 -9.38 8.57
N ASN A 546 -4.58 -9.26 9.72
CA ASN A 546 -5.21 -8.90 11.00
C ASN A 546 -6.00 -7.58 10.88
N GLU A 547 -5.39 -6.58 10.27
CA GLU A 547 -6.00 -5.27 10.14
C GLU A 547 -7.00 -5.21 8.98
N VAL A 548 -6.69 -5.85 7.84
CA VAL A 548 -7.63 -5.93 6.72
C VAL A 548 -8.94 -6.62 7.12
N VAL A 549 -8.89 -7.72 7.86
CA VAL A 549 -10.11 -8.40 8.36
C VAL A 549 -10.90 -7.48 9.30
N SER A 550 -10.23 -6.66 10.12
CA SER A 550 -10.91 -5.67 10.96
C SER A 550 -11.66 -4.61 10.13
N ILE A 551 -11.06 -4.17 9.01
CA ILE A 551 -11.65 -3.18 8.09
C ILE A 551 -12.80 -3.78 7.29
N ILE A 552 -12.70 -5.04 6.85
CA ILE A 552 -13.78 -5.78 6.18
C ILE A 552 -15.00 -5.92 7.13
N LEU A 553 -14.78 -6.26 8.40
CA LEU A 553 -15.84 -6.35 9.41
C LEU A 553 -16.48 -4.97 9.71
N LEU A 554 -15.67 -3.90 9.77
CA LEU A 554 -16.17 -2.52 9.86
C LEU A 554 -17.03 -2.18 8.65
N ALA A 555 -16.54 -2.36 7.42
CA ALA A 555 -17.29 -2.05 6.19
C ALA A 555 -18.62 -2.81 6.14
N ALA A 556 -18.62 -4.10 6.49
CA ALA A 556 -19.84 -4.92 6.58
C ALA A 556 -20.84 -4.40 7.63
N ARG A 557 -20.36 -3.88 8.77
CA ARG A 557 -21.22 -3.26 9.80
C ARG A 557 -21.87 -1.95 9.34
N PHE A 558 -21.15 -1.14 8.57
CA PHE A 558 -21.66 0.10 7.98
C PHE A 558 -22.42 -0.11 6.66
N GLY A 559 -22.48 -1.34 6.15
CA GLY A 559 -23.18 -1.68 4.89
C GLY A 559 -22.42 -1.26 3.63
N VAL A 560 -21.14 -0.90 3.73
CA VAL A 560 -20.32 -0.44 2.60
C VAL A 560 -19.67 -1.65 1.91
N PRO A 561 -19.79 -1.79 0.57
CA PRO A 561 -19.10 -2.84 -0.19
C PRO A 561 -17.58 -2.68 -0.15
N VAL A 562 -16.87 -3.82 -0.14
CA VAL A 562 -15.40 -3.87 -0.22
C VAL A 562 -14.99 -4.22 -1.65
N CYS A 563 -14.19 -3.36 -2.27
CA CYS A 563 -13.63 -3.55 -3.61
C CYS A 563 -12.09 -3.40 -3.52
N PRO A 564 -11.34 -4.48 -3.22
CA PRO A 564 -9.92 -4.39 -2.91
C PRO A 564 -9.08 -3.79 -4.05
N HIS A 565 -8.07 -3.03 -3.66
CA HIS A 565 -7.01 -2.51 -4.55
C HIS A 565 -6.03 -3.63 -4.93
N ALA A 566 -5.54 -3.63 -6.17
CA ALA A 566 -4.61 -4.63 -6.67
C ALA A 566 -3.54 -4.08 -7.65
N GLY A 567 -3.44 -2.75 -7.82
CA GLY A 567 -2.45 -2.09 -8.67
C GLY A 567 -1.03 -2.13 -8.11
N GLY A 568 -0.33 -3.24 -8.30
CA GLY A 568 1.05 -3.40 -7.80
C GLY A 568 1.54 -4.84 -7.89
N VAL A 569 2.85 -5.05 -7.72
CA VAL A 569 3.44 -6.40 -7.77
C VAL A 569 2.93 -7.27 -6.60
N GLY A 570 2.31 -8.41 -6.93
CA GLY A 570 1.81 -9.38 -5.95
C GLY A 570 0.52 -8.98 -5.22
N LEU A 571 -0.04 -7.80 -5.49
CA LEU A 571 -1.25 -7.36 -4.79
C LEU A 571 -2.45 -8.19 -5.22
N CYS A 572 -2.58 -8.48 -6.52
CA CYS A 572 -3.56 -9.42 -7.07
C CYS A 572 -3.52 -10.79 -6.34
N GLU A 573 -2.32 -11.35 -6.19
CA GLU A 573 -2.06 -12.64 -5.52
C GLU A 573 -2.54 -12.64 -4.07
N TYR A 574 -2.42 -11.52 -3.36
CA TYR A 574 -2.95 -11.36 -2.01
C TYR A 574 -4.47 -11.12 -1.99
N VAL A 575 -4.98 -10.06 -2.64
CA VAL A 575 -6.35 -9.57 -2.37
C VAL A 575 -7.44 -10.52 -2.83
N GLN A 576 -7.17 -11.41 -3.79
CA GLN A 576 -8.07 -12.51 -4.14
C GLN A 576 -8.48 -13.36 -2.91
N HIS A 577 -7.57 -13.61 -1.96
CA HIS A 577 -7.89 -14.40 -0.78
C HIS A 577 -8.80 -13.64 0.18
N LEU A 578 -8.57 -12.33 0.32
CA LEU A 578 -9.31 -11.43 1.21
C LEU A 578 -10.74 -11.20 0.68
N ALA A 579 -10.89 -11.03 -0.63
CA ALA A 579 -12.18 -10.91 -1.30
C ALA A 579 -13.02 -12.20 -1.19
N ILE A 580 -12.42 -13.36 -1.48
CA ILE A 580 -13.07 -14.67 -1.34
C ILE A 580 -13.47 -14.92 0.13
N PHE A 581 -12.61 -14.55 1.09
CA PHE A 581 -12.92 -14.61 2.52
C PHE A 581 -14.11 -13.71 2.89
N ASP A 582 -14.15 -12.43 2.46
CA ASP A 582 -15.27 -11.52 2.73
C ASP A 582 -16.60 -12.14 2.28
N TYR A 583 -16.67 -12.58 1.02
CA TYR A 583 -17.90 -13.18 0.52
C TYR A 583 -18.30 -14.44 1.29
N ILE A 584 -17.36 -15.35 1.57
CA ILE A 584 -17.70 -16.61 2.24
C ILE A 584 -18.09 -16.41 3.71
N ALA A 585 -17.40 -15.54 4.45
CA ALA A 585 -17.52 -15.43 5.91
C ALA A 585 -18.23 -14.17 6.43
N VAL A 586 -18.17 -13.03 5.72
CA VAL A 586 -18.56 -11.71 6.25
C VAL A 586 -19.72 -11.07 5.48
N SER A 587 -19.52 -10.59 4.25
CA SER A 587 -20.56 -9.87 3.51
C SER A 587 -21.71 -10.77 3.06
N ALA A 588 -21.37 -11.99 2.59
CA ALA A 588 -22.30 -12.95 1.98
C ALA A 588 -23.08 -12.40 0.76
N SER A 589 -22.52 -11.41 0.05
CA SER A 589 -23.11 -10.84 -1.17
C SER A 589 -22.03 -10.56 -2.21
N LEU A 590 -22.37 -10.65 -3.50
CA LEU A 590 -21.55 -10.17 -4.63
C LEU A 590 -22.11 -8.86 -5.23
N GLU A 591 -23.18 -8.32 -4.65
CA GLU A 591 -23.73 -7.02 -5.03
C GLU A 591 -22.71 -5.93 -4.74
N ASP A 592 -22.50 -5.04 -5.73
CA ASP A 592 -21.55 -3.94 -5.69
C ASP A 592 -20.12 -4.33 -5.28
N ARG A 593 -19.69 -5.57 -5.54
CA ARG A 593 -18.38 -6.10 -5.13
C ARG A 593 -17.60 -6.67 -6.32
N VAL A 594 -16.45 -6.06 -6.58
CA VAL A 594 -15.47 -6.48 -7.58
C VAL A 594 -14.06 -6.31 -7.00
N CYS A 595 -13.17 -7.26 -7.27
CA CYS A 595 -11.75 -7.14 -6.95
C CYS A 595 -11.02 -6.49 -8.13
N GLU A 596 -10.09 -5.57 -7.90
CA GLU A 596 -9.24 -5.05 -8.98
C GLU A 596 -8.36 -6.16 -9.56
N TYR A 597 -8.11 -6.09 -10.87
CA TYR A 597 -7.11 -6.88 -11.59
C TYR A 597 -6.27 -6.00 -12.52
N VAL A 598 -4.97 -6.23 -12.51
CA VAL A 598 -3.97 -5.60 -13.37
C VAL A 598 -3.04 -6.70 -13.89
N ASP A 599 -2.98 -6.86 -15.21
CA ASP A 599 -2.30 -7.96 -15.92
C ASP A 599 -0.77 -7.80 -16.02
N HIS A 600 -0.08 -7.74 -14.87
CA HIS A 600 1.34 -7.39 -14.79
C HIS A 600 2.09 -8.17 -13.70
N LEU A 601 3.30 -8.66 -14.02
CA LEU A 601 4.27 -9.26 -13.09
C LEU A 601 3.87 -10.61 -12.44
N HIS A 602 2.73 -11.18 -12.81
CA HIS A 602 2.27 -12.50 -12.36
C HIS A 602 3.29 -13.62 -12.65
N GLU A 603 4.07 -13.50 -13.74
CA GLU A 603 5.08 -14.47 -14.14
C GLU A 603 6.18 -14.68 -13.09
N HIS A 604 6.33 -13.79 -12.11
CA HIS A 604 7.31 -13.90 -11.03
C HIS A 604 6.84 -14.74 -9.84
N PHE A 605 5.56 -15.12 -9.77
CA PHE A 605 4.98 -15.91 -8.68
C PHE A 605 4.91 -17.41 -8.99
N VAL A 606 4.98 -18.24 -7.95
CA VAL A 606 4.89 -19.71 -8.05
C VAL A 606 3.44 -20.18 -8.24
N ASP A 607 2.48 -19.52 -7.60
CA ASP A 607 1.03 -19.74 -7.74
C ASP A 607 0.36 -18.42 -8.15
N PRO A 608 0.55 -17.96 -9.40
CA PRO A 608 -0.01 -16.68 -9.86
C PRO A 608 -1.53 -16.71 -9.93
N VAL A 609 -2.13 -15.52 -9.91
CA VAL A 609 -3.58 -15.39 -10.11
C VAL A 609 -4.04 -15.95 -11.45
N ARG A 610 -5.30 -16.38 -11.51
CA ARG A 610 -5.93 -16.87 -12.75
C ARG A 610 -7.28 -16.20 -12.93
N ILE A 611 -7.40 -15.38 -13.98
CA ILE A 611 -8.67 -14.79 -14.39
C ILE A 611 -9.37 -15.70 -15.40
N VAL A 612 -10.66 -15.93 -15.19
CA VAL A 612 -11.57 -16.62 -16.11
C VAL A 612 -12.84 -15.77 -16.21
N ASP A 613 -13.24 -15.38 -17.43
CA ASP A 613 -14.44 -14.58 -17.70
C ASP A 613 -14.60 -13.30 -16.83
N GLY A 614 -13.49 -12.60 -16.57
CA GLY A 614 -13.46 -11.42 -15.69
C GLY A 614 -13.66 -11.74 -14.20
N ARG A 615 -13.23 -12.94 -13.75
CA ARG A 615 -13.35 -13.42 -12.36
C ARG A 615 -12.06 -14.10 -11.89
N TYR A 616 -11.69 -13.87 -10.63
CA TYR A 616 -10.60 -14.60 -9.96
C TYR A 616 -11.01 -16.05 -9.68
N ALA A 617 -10.33 -17.02 -10.28
CA ALA A 617 -10.45 -18.42 -9.88
C ALA A 617 -9.90 -18.61 -8.46
N ALA A 618 -10.64 -19.31 -7.59
CA ALA A 618 -10.22 -19.49 -6.20
C ALA A 618 -8.85 -20.22 -6.08
N PRO A 619 -7.87 -19.68 -5.34
CA PRO A 619 -6.59 -20.34 -5.09
C PRO A 619 -6.78 -21.72 -4.45
N LEU A 620 -5.93 -22.67 -4.84
CA LEU A 620 -5.94 -24.04 -4.34
C LEU A 620 -4.64 -24.43 -3.63
N ALA A 621 -3.51 -23.79 -3.96
CA ALA A 621 -2.23 -24.08 -3.34
C ALA A 621 -2.19 -23.62 -1.87
N PRO A 622 -1.43 -24.30 -0.98
CA PRO A 622 -1.22 -23.82 0.37
C PRO A 622 -0.44 -22.50 0.44
N GLY A 623 -0.83 -21.62 1.36
CA GLY A 623 -0.20 -20.31 1.53
C GLY A 623 -1.05 -19.15 1.02
N TYR A 624 -0.39 -18.03 0.79
CA TYR A 624 -0.99 -16.73 0.44
C TYR A 624 -0.67 -16.32 -1.02
N SER A 625 -0.38 -17.31 -1.88
CA SER A 625 0.02 -17.19 -3.31
C SER A 625 1.25 -16.30 -3.63
N ILE A 626 1.78 -15.57 -2.65
CA ILE A 626 2.83 -14.54 -2.79
C ILE A 626 4.27 -15.10 -2.90
N THR A 627 4.46 -16.42 -2.93
CA THR A 627 5.80 -17.00 -3.02
C THR A 627 6.38 -16.73 -4.41
N MET A 628 7.41 -15.90 -4.46
CA MET A 628 8.10 -15.54 -5.71
C MET A 628 9.12 -16.61 -6.11
N LYS A 629 9.32 -16.76 -7.42
CA LYS A 629 10.33 -17.64 -8.03
C LYS A 629 11.75 -17.17 -7.64
N PRO A 630 12.63 -18.07 -7.17
CA PRO A 630 14.00 -17.70 -6.78
C PRO A 630 14.77 -16.96 -7.89
N GLU A 631 14.58 -17.39 -9.14
CA GLU A 631 15.25 -16.84 -10.32
C GLU A 631 14.77 -15.43 -10.68
N SER A 632 13.60 -15.02 -10.16
CA SER A 632 13.07 -13.65 -10.24
C SER A 632 13.63 -12.79 -9.11
N LEU A 633 13.66 -13.30 -7.87
CA LEU A 633 14.27 -12.57 -6.75
C LEU A 633 15.75 -12.23 -7.06
N ASP A 634 16.52 -13.20 -7.54
CA ASP A 634 17.94 -13.00 -7.89
C ASP A 634 18.15 -12.15 -9.16
N ALA A 635 17.10 -11.93 -9.96
CA ALA A 635 17.13 -11.08 -11.14
C ALA A 635 16.98 -9.60 -10.82
N TYR A 636 15.97 -9.31 -10.00
CA TYR A 636 15.37 -8.00 -9.78
C TYR A 636 15.74 -7.41 -8.41
N GLU A 637 16.52 -8.12 -7.60
CA GLU A 637 17.11 -7.59 -6.37
C GLU A 637 17.96 -6.34 -6.67
N TYR A 638 17.69 -5.24 -5.99
CA TYR A 638 18.33 -3.96 -6.20
C TYR A 638 19.49 -3.74 -5.22
N PRO A 639 20.60 -3.08 -5.62
CA PRO A 639 20.98 -2.70 -6.99
C PRO A 639 21.73 -3.83 -7.74
N GLY A 640 21.94 -4.97 -7.08
CA GLY A 640 22.93 -5.97 -7.49
C GLY A 640 22.45 -6.98 -8.54
N GLY A 641 21.15 -7.15 -8.75
CA GLY A 641 20.52 -8.14 -9.61
C GLY A 641 20.83 -7.94 -11.10
N ARG A 642 20.71 -9.01 -11.90
CA ARG A 642 21.13 -8.99 -13.32
C ARG A 642 20.41 -7.91 -14.14
N GLU A 643 19.14 -7.64 -13.83
CA GLU A 643 18.31 -6.66 -14.55
C GLU A 643 18.64 -5.21 -14.18
N TRP A 644 19.32 -4.99 -13.04
CA TRP A 644 19.81 -3.69 -12.59
C TRP A 644 21.27 -3.44 -13.00
N ARG A 645 22.10 -4.49 -13.04
CA ARG A 645 23.47 -4.39 -13.59
C ARG A 645 23.48 -4.06 -15.08
N SER A 646 22.53 -4.58 -15.86
CA SER A 646 22.39 -4.22 -17.28
C SER A 646 22.02 -2.75 -17.48
N VAL A 647 21.15 -2.19 -16.63
CA VAL A 647 20.79 -0.77 -16.61
C VAL A 647 22.01 0.10 -16.31
N ALA A 648 22.77 -0.24 -15.26
CA ALA A 648 24.00 0.46 -14.92
C ALA A 648 25.03 0.45 -16.07
N ALA A 649 25.19 -0.67 -16.77
CA ALA A 649 26.07 -0.79 -17.92
C ALA A 649 25.60 0.00 -19.17
N SER A 650 24.29 0.18 -19.35
CA SER A 650 23.70 0.87 -20.51
C SER A 650 23.77 2.41 -20.45
N GLY A 651 24.32 3.00 -19.38
CA GLY A 651 24.42 4.46 -19.20
C GLY A 651 23.10 5.20 -18.92
N SER A 652 21.95 4.54 -19.10
CA SER A 652 20.61 5.09 -18.82
C SER A 652 20.32 5.31 -17.32
N ALA A 653 21.13 4.71 -16.43
CA ALA A 653 20.91 4.70 -14.99
C ALA A 653 20.92 6.08 -14.31
N ALA A 654 21.61 7.08 -14.87
CA ALA A 654 21.91 8.35 -14.18
C ALA A 654 20.73 9.34 -14.03
N ARG A 655 19.50 8.95 -14.38
CA ARG A 655 18.29 9.78 -14.25
C ARG A 655 17.06 9.08 -13.64
N ALA A 656 17.14 7.79 -13.31
CA ALA A 656 15.97 7.02 -12.87
C ALA A 656 16.00 6.61 -11.38
N TYR A 657 17.17 6.60 -10.73
CA TYR A 657 17.38 6.04 -9.38
C TYR A 657 18.21 6.94 -8.47
#